data_AF-A0A1G5GCU6-F1
#
_entry.id   AF-A0A1G5GCU6-F1
#
_cell.length_a   1.000
_cell.length_b   1.000
_cell.length_c   1.000
_cell.angle_alpha   90.00
_cell.angle_beta   90.00
_cell.angle_gamma   90.00
#
_symmetry.space_group_name_H-M   'P 1'
#
loop_
_entity.id
_entity.type
_entity.pdbx_description
1 polymer ?
#
loop_
_entity_poly.entity_id
_entity_poly.type
_entity_poly.pdbx_seq_one_letter_code
_entity_poly.pdbx_strand_id
1 'polypeptide(L)'
;MTRRRASRQDDGGRRPRRGSSPKKSKRKGRSFLGKLIYAGVVLGLWGIIAVGGIVAYYASQLPPIDQLSVPKRPPNIAILANDGSLITNRGETGGRTVILKELPPYLPKAFVAIEDRRFYDHFGIDPVGISRAVYRNLSRSGGLQGGSTLTQQLAKNLFLTQERTASRKIQEAILALWLERNYSKDQILELYLNRVYFGAGAYGVEAAAQRYYGKSARHVSLSEAAVLAGLVQSPSRLAPNRNPKAAQARAELVIAAMKELGFITPDMTKTALGQPAEPIKPNGAGSANYAADYVMDVLDDFVGTIDTDIAVFTTIDPTMQAAAERALVDELNAKGQKFNVSQGALVAMKPDGGVQALVGGRNYEASQFNRATAARRQPGSSFKPFVYLAAVERGYTPDMVLEDGPVNYRGWAPQNYDRKYRGPIAMRDALALSLNTTAVKLNMEVGPKTVAQTAQRLGITSPLQANGSLALGTSEVTPLELVSAYAAFANGGIGVTPYVISEVKTLDGKIIYKRPSSAGGLGRVIDPAAVAMMNEMMHNTFVIGTARKAQIPGWPMAGKTGTTDDYKDAWFMGFTGNLVAGVWLGNDDGALTKRVTGGNLPTEVWHNFMKIALKDKQPVALPGSERFRSDVPVADAGGDPRYANAGDSDAWVPPQPQRRANSREKNFFEKLFGL
;
A
#
# COMPACT_ATOMS: atom_id res chain seq x y z
N MET A 1 -9.22 -86.41 76.11
CA MET A 1 -8.78 -85.02 76.32
C MET A 1 -9.73 -84.07 75.59
N THR A 2 -10.19 -83.03 76.28
CA THR A 2 -10.50 -81.65 75.80
C THR A 2 -10.88 -81.39 74.32
N ARG A 3 -11.93 -80.61 73.99
CA ARG A 3 -12.97 -79.94 74.82
C ARG A 3 -14.10 -79.45 73.89
N ARG A 4 -15.39 -79.72 74.22
CA ARG A 4 -16.66 -78.94 74.00
C ARG A 4 -16.91 -78.29 72.61
N ARG A 5 -18.13 -78.13 72.08
CA ARG A 5 -19.57 -78.46 72.34
C ARG A 5 -20.31 -77.90 71.08
N ALA A 6 -21.53 -78.22 70.67
CA ALA A 6 -22.54 -79.25 70.94
C ALA A 6 -23.59 -79.08 69.81
N SER A 7 -23.83 -80.10 68.96
CA SER A 7 -24.97 -81.02 69.00
C SER A 7 -26.33 -80.50 68.47
N ARG A 8 -26.89 -81.23 67.47
CA ARG A 8 -28.27 -81.80 67.40
C ARG A 8 -29.45 -80.79 67.36
N GLN A 9 -30.68 -81.05 66.85
CA GLN A 9 -31.43 -82.10 66.12
C GLN A 9 -32.65 -81.35 65.46
N ASP A 10 -33.49 -81.83 64.54
CA ASP A 10 -33.74 -83.10 63.81
C ASP A 10 -34.38 -82.76 62.43
N ASP A 11 -34.41 -83.60 61.39
CA ASP A 11 -35.32 -84.73 61.06
C ASP A 11 -36.83 -84.39 60.89
N GLY A 12 -37.47 -84.94 59.84
CA GLY A 12 -38.87 -84.63 59.48
C GLY A 12 -39.29 -84.95 58.04
N GLY A 13 -39.51 -86.23 57.72
CA GLY A 13 -39.98 -86.69 56.40
C GLY A 13 -41.51 -86.81 56.21
N ARG A 14 -41.91 -87.50 55.11
CA ARG A 14 -43.29 -87.81 54.60
C ARG A 14 -43.94 -86.66 53.78
N ARG A 15 -44.68 -86.89 52.69
CA ARG A 15 -45.11 -88.11 51.93
C ARG A 15 -45.51 -87.69 50.49
N PRO A 16 -45.50 -88.56 49.47
CA PRO A 16 -45.85 -88.20 48.09
C PRO A 16 -47.35 -88.34 47.78
N ARG A 17 -47.91 -87.49 46.91
CA ARG A 17 -49.21 -87.72 46.24
C ARG A 17 -49.23 -87.26 44.77
N ARG A 18 -49.85 -88.13 43.96
CA ARG A 18 -50.10 -88.12 42.51
C ARG A 18 -50.43 -86.76 41.86
N GLY A 19 -49.77 -86.49 40.73
CA GLY A 19 -50.44 -86.59 39.42
C GLY A 19 -51.09 -85.33 38.81
N SER A 20 -50.39 -84.71 37.85
CA SER A 20 -51.02 -83.98 36.74
C SER A 20 -50.08 -83.93 35.52
N SER A 21 -50.59 -84.28 34.34
CA SER A 21 -49.81 -84.36 33.09
C SER A 21 -49.10 -83.05 32.70
N PRO A 22 -47.94 -83.10 32.01
CA PRO A 22 -47.18 -81.90 31.68
C PRO A 22 -47.92 -81.02 30.65
N LYS A 23 -48.43 -79.86 31.10
CA LYS A 23 -48.88 -78.81 30.20
C LYS A 23 -47.69 -78.35 29.34
N LYS A 24 -47.76 -78.59 28.03
CA LYS A 24 -46.84 -78.00 27.04
C LYS A 24 -46.79 -76.48 27.24
N SER A 25 -45.71 -75.96 27.82
CA SER A 25 -45.49 -74.52 27.91
C SER A 25 -45.34 -73.99 26.49
N LYS A 26 -46.34 -73.24 26.00
CA LYS A 26 -46.20 -72.47 24.76
C LYS A 26 -45.01 -71.53 24.94
N ARG A 27 -43.87 -71.84 24.34
CA ARG A 27 -42.79 -70.88 24.10
C ARG A 27 -43.42 -69.75 23.30
N LYS A 28 -43.80 -68.65 23.96
CA LYS A 28 -44.06 -67.38 23.28
C LYS A 28 -42.76 -67.02 22.58
N GLY A 29 -42.68 -67.32 21.28
CA GLY A 29 -41.61 -66.82 20.46
C GLY A 29 -41.61 -65.29 20.59
N ARG A 30 -40.60 -64.73 21.25
CA ARG A 30 -40.33 -63.30 21.16
C ARG A 30 -40.21 -63.01 19.68
N SER A 31 -41.17 -62.23 19.15
CA SER A 31 -41.27 -61.93 17.73
C SER A 31 -39.89 -61.55 17.18
N PHE A 32 -39.56 -62.08 16.00
CA PHE A 32 -38.32 -61.76 15.30
C PHE A 32 -38.12 -60.23 15.19
N LEU A 33 -39.22 -59.50 14.99
CA LEU A 33 -39.31 -58.04 15.00
C LEU A 33 -38.84 -57.42 16.34
N GLY A 34 -39.19 -58.01 17.48
CA GLY A 34 -38.76 -57.51 18.80
C GLY A 34 -37.26 -57.71 19.06
N LYS A 35 -36.65 -58.75 18.48
CA LYS A 35 -35.18 -58.91 18.50
C LYS A 35 -34.50 -57.90 17.57
N LEU A 36 -35.08 -57.62 16.39
CA LEU A 36 -34.59 -56.60 15.47
C LEU A 36 -34.66 -55.19 16.07
N ILE A 37 -35.77 -54.83 16.73
CA ILE A 37 -35.92 -53.54 17.42
C ILE A 37 -34.89 -53.41 18.55
N TYR A 38 -34.73 -54.44 19.40
CA TYR A 38 -33.72 -54.43 20.47
C TYR A 38 -32.29 -54.32 19.92
N ALA A 39 -31.96 -55.08 18.87
CA ALA A 39 -30.66 -55.00 18.21
C ALA A 39 -30.43 -53.61 17.59
N GLY A 40 -31.45 -52.99 17.00
CA GLY A 40 -31.40 -51.62 16.48
C GLY A 40 -31.15 -50.57 17.57
N VAL A 41 -31.82 -50.69 18.72
CA VAL A 41 -31.58 -49.80 19.88
C VAL A 41 -30.18 -49.98 20.44
N VAL A 42 -29.69 -51.22 20.58
CA VAL A 42 -28.33 -51.51 21.06
C VAL A 42 -27.28 -51.01 20.07
N LEU A 43 -27.46 -51.21 18.76
CA LEU A 43 -26.59 -50.65 17.72
C LEU A 43 -26.61 -49.12 17.72
N GLY A 44 -27.79 -48.50 17.95
CA GLY A 44 -27.91 -47.05 18.12
C GLY A 44 -27.13 -46.53 19.33
N LEU A 45 -27.20 -47.22 20.47
CA LEU A 45 -26.44 -46.88 21.68
C LEU A 45 -24.92 -46.99 21.44
N TRP A 46 -24.46 -48.09 20.84
CA TRP A 46 -23.05 -48.26 20.45
C TRP A 46 -22.60 -47.21 19.43
N GLY A 47 -23.47 -46.82 18.49
CA GLY A 47 -23.23 -45.70 17.57
C GLY A 47 -23.04 -44.37 18.30
N ILE A 48 -23.89 -44.06 19.29
CA ILE A 48 -23.76 -42.86 20.13
C ILE A 48 -22.45 -42.89 20.93
N ILE A 49 -22.09 -44.03 21.53
CA ILE A 49 -20.83 -44.20 22.28
C ILE A 49 -19.62 -44.03 21.35
N ALA A 50 -19.66 -44.62 20.15
CA ALA A 50 -18.58 -44.49 19.16
C ALA A 50 -18.43 -43.03 18.69
N VAL A 51 -19.52 -42.34 18.38
CA VAL A 51 -19.50 -40.91 18.01
C VAL A 51 -19.00 -40.06 19.19
N GLY A 52 -19.43 -40.34 20.42
CA GLY A 52 -18.95 -39.65 21.62
C GLY A 52 -17.45 -39.83 21.85
N GLY A 53 -16.93 -41.05 21.70
CA GLY A 53 -15.50 -41.34 21.79
C GLY A 53 -14.68 -40.65 20.69
N ILE A 54 -15.19 -40.62 19.46
CA ILE A 54 -14.58 -39.89 18.34
C ILE A 54 -14.53 -38.38 18.62
N VAL A 55 -15.62 -37.79 19.11
CA VAL A 55 -15.68 -36.36 19.47
C VAL A 55 -14.73 -36.06 20.63
N ALA A 56 -14.69 -36.88 21.68
CA ALA A 56 -13.78 -36.71 22.81
C ALA A 56 -12.30 -36.80 22.39
N TYR A 57 -11.96 -37.75 21.51
CA TYR A 57 -10.60 -37.90 20.96
C TYR A 57 -10.16 -36.65 20.19
N TYR A 58 -10.99 -36.13 19.28
CA TYR A 58 -10.64 -34.91 18.54
C TYR A 58 -10.73 -33.63 19.37
N ALA A 59 -11.57 -33.59 20.41
CA ALA A 59 -11.59 -32.49 21.37
C ALA A 59 -10.30 -32.43 22.20
N SER A 60 -9.74 -33.58 22.59
CA SER A 60 -8.45 -33.65 23.32
C SER A 60 -7.22 -33.24 22.50
N GLN A 61 -7.38 -33.11 21.17
CA GLN A 61 -6.35 -32.61 20.25
C GLN A 61 -6.47 -31.10 19.97
N LEU A 62 -7.54 -30.45 20.43
CA LEU A 62 -7.67 -29.00 20.35
C LEU A 62 -6.89 -28.34 21.49
N PRO A 63 -6.41 -27.09 21.32
CA PRO A 63 -5.90 -26.30 22.42
C PRO A 63 -6.93 -26.18 23.56
N PRO A 64 -6.51 -25.95 24.81
CA PRO A 64 -7.41 -25.76 25.94
C PRO A 64 -8.49 -24.69 25.61
N ILE A 65 -9.76 -25.05 25.81
CA ILE A 65 -10.92 -24.26 25.35
C ILE A 65 -11.04 -22.92 26.09
N ASP A 66 -10.44 -22.84 27.27
CA ASP A 66 -10.23 -21.64 28.09
C ASP A 66 -9.20 -20.65 27.49
N GLN A 67 -8.31 -21.11 26.61
CA GLN A 67 -7.29 -20.28 25.93
C GLN A 67 -7.69 -19.91 24.49
N LEU A 68 -8.76 -20.51 23.96
CA LEU A 68 -9.31 -20.20 22.65
C LEU A 68 -9.95 -18.81 22.66
N SER A 69 -9.22 -17.82 22.13
CA SER A 69 -9.74 -16.49 21.80
C SER A 69 -9.85 -16.33 20.28
N VAL A 70 -10.84 -15.58 19.80
CA VAL A 70 -10.88 -15.19 18.37
C VAL A 70 -9.63 -14.35 18.08
N PRO A 71 -8.73 -14.76 17.16
CA PRO A 71 -7.51 -14.01 16.88
C PRO A 71 -7.83 -12.57 16.51
N LYS A 72 -7.00 -11.59 16.89
CA LYS A 72 -7.20 -10.20 16.47
C LYS A 72 -7.25 -10.09 14.93
N ARG A 73 -7.91 -9.06 14.44
CA ARG A 73 -7.97 -8.77 13.00
C ARG A 73 -6.61 -8.16 12.59
N PRO A 74 -5.95 -8.62 11.51
CA PRO A 74 -4.81 -7.92 10.94
C PRO A 74 -5.19 -6.45 10.68
N PRO A 75 -4.42 -5.48 11.18
CA PRO A 75 -4.84 -4.08 11.17
C PRO A 75 -4.85 -3.50 9.76
N ASN A 76 -5.75 -2.54 9.55
CA ASN A 76 -5.82 -1.76 8.33
C ASN A 76 -5.12 -0.40 8.50
N ILE A 77 -4.33 -0.05 7.50
CA ILE A 77 -3.62 1.22 7.39
C ILE A 77 -4.29 2.03 6.29
N ALA A 78 -5.11 3.01 6.68
CA ALA A 78 -5.74 3.93 5.74
C ALA A 78 -4.76 5.07 5.42
N ILE A 79 -4.28 5.13 4.19
CA ILE A 79 -3.36 6.18 3.72
C ILE A 79 -4.21 7.30 3.12
N LEU A 80 -4.13 8.48 3.72
CA LEU A 80 -4.96 9.65 3.41
C LEU A 80 -4.11 10.77 2.81
N ALA A 81 -4.67 11.51 1.85
CA ALA A 81 -4.05 12.68 1.26
C ALA A 81 -4.15 13.91 2.18
N ASN A 82 -3.56 15.03 1.76
CA ASN A 82 -3.52 16.28 2.50
C ASN A 82 -4.92 16.91 2.76
N ASP A 83 -5.91 16.57 1.93
CA ASP A 83 -7.33 16.96 2.05
C ASP A 83 -8.17 15.95 2.85
N GLY A 84 -7.56 14.87 3.33
CA GLY A 84 -8.23 13.78 4.04
C GLY A 84 -8.92 12.74 3.15
N SER A 85 -8.84 12.87 1.81
CA SER A 85 -9.32 11.84 0.88
C SER A 85 -8.48 10.56 0.99
N LEU A 86 -9.12 9.40 0.74
CA LEU A 86 -8.44 8.11 0.81
C LEU A 86 -7.61 7.86 -0.46
N ILE A 87 -6.30 7.76 -0.28
CA ILE A 87 -5.36 7.34 -1.35
C ILE A 87 -5.50 5.83 -1.57
N THR A 88 -5.31 5.05 -0.51
CA THR A 88 -5.46 3.58 -0.54
C THR A 88 -5.53 3.01 0.87
N ASN A 89 -5.98 1.77 0.99
CA ASN A 89 -5.88 0.97 2.22
C ASN A 89 -4.77 -0.07 2.06
N ARG A 90 -3.93 -0.25 3.08
CA ARG A 90 -2.94 -1.33 3.19
C ARG A 90 -3.29 -2.25 4.36
N GLY A 91 -2.94 -3.52 4.22
CA GLY A 91 -3.38 -4.60 5.12
C GLY A 91 -4.43 -5.50 4.46
N GLU A 92 -4.50 -6.77 4.89
CA GLU A 92 -5.31 -7.82 4.26
C GLU A 92 -6.83 -7.56 4.34
N THR A 93 -7.26 -6.79 5.33
CA THR A 93 -8.65 -6.79 5.81
C THR A 93 -9.48 -5.58 5.39
N GLY A 94 -8.84 -4.56 4.80
CA GLY A 94 -9.42 -3.39 4.11
C GLY A 94 -10.43 -2.53 4.88
N GLY A 95 -10.09 -1.25 5.09
CA GLY A 95 -10.91 -0.28 5.82
C GLY A 95 -11.11 -0.66 7.29
N ARG A 96 -11.98 0.05 8.01
CA ARG A 96 -12.37 -0.29 9.39
C ARG A 96 -13.26 -1.54 9.45
N THR A 97 -13.30 -2.20 10.61
CA THR A 97 -14.30 -3.26 10.88
C THR A 97 -15.72 -2.75 10.63
N VAL A 98 -16.50 -3.51 9.86
CA VAL A 98 -17.92 -3.21 9.60
C VAL A 98 -18.78 -3.89 10.65
N ILE A 99 -19.66 -3.13 11.30
CA ILE A 99 -20.68 -3.71 12.17
C ILE A 99 -21.94 -4.02 11.36
N LEU A 100 -22.68 -5.07 11.74
CA LEU A 100 -23.83 -5.58 10.98
C LEU A 100 -24.90 -4.51 10.73
N LYS A 101 -25.05 -3.57 11.68
CA LYS A 101 -26.01 -2.45 11.64
C LYS A 101 -25.62 -1.30 10.69
N GLU A 102 -24.35 -1.20 10.29
CA GLU A 102 -23.89 -0.21 9.29
C GLU A 102 -24.07 -0.69 7.85
N LEU A 103 -24.28 -1.99 7.66
CA LEU A 103 -24.40 -2.60 6.33
C LEU A 103 -25.84 -2.51 5.80
N PRO A 104 -26.03 -2.43 4.46
CA PRO A 104 -27.36 -2.48 3.88
C PRO A 104 -28.08 -3.78 4.29
N PRO A 105 -29.36 -3.76 4.71
CA PRO A 105 -30.04 -4.94 5.27
C PRO A 105 -30.08 -6.17 4.35
N TYR A 106 -29.92 -5.97 3.04
CA TYR A 106 -29.83 -7.05 2.05
C TYR A 106 -28.42 -7.67 1.94
N LEU A 107 -27.34 -6.96 2.30
CA LEU A 107 -25.97 -7.46 2.13
C LEU A 107 -25.70 -8.69 3.02
N PRO A 108 -25.91 -8.68 4.35
CA PRO A 108 -25.73 -9.90 5.15
C PRO A 108 -26.70 -11.02 4.75
N LYS A 109 -27.93 -10.65 4.38
CA LYS A 109 -28.96 -11.58 3.90
C LYS A 109 -28.55 -12.29 2.60
N ALA A 110 -27.72 -11.68 1.75
CA ALA A 110 -27.21 -12.32 0.53
C ALA A 110 -26.31 -13.52 0.85
N PHE A 111 -25.42 -13.39 1.86
CA PHE A 111 -24.58 -14.50 2.33
C PHE A 111 -25.42 -15.60 2.98
N VAL A 112 -26.37 -15.24 3.85
CA VAL A 112 -27.31 -16.20 4.45
C VAL A 112 -28.10 -16.95 3.37
N ALA A 113 -28.61 -16.27 2.34
CA ALA A 113 -29.41 -16.91 1.29
C ALA A 113 -28.65 -17.95 0.43
N ILE A 114 -27.35 -17.73 0.18
CA ILE A 114 -26.55 -18.59 -0.70
C ILE A 114 -25.67 -19.61 0.03
N GLU A 115 -25.11 -19.26 1.19
CA GLU A 115 -24.23 -20.14 1.96
C GLU A 115 -25.00 -20.97 3.00
N ASP A 116 -25.97 -20.37 3.71
CA ASP A 116 -26.59 -21.00 4.88
C ASP A 116 -28.03 -20.52 5.15
N ARG A 117 -28.97 -21.08 4.38
CA ARG A 117 -30.39 -20.66 4.35
C ARG A 117 -31.11 -20.71 5.70
N ARG A 118 -30.57 -21.42 6.68
CA ARG A 118 -31.16 -21.61 8.01
C ARG A 118 -30.21 -21.25 9.14
N PHE A 119 -29.27 -20.33 8.84
CA PHE A 119 -28.27 -19.84 9.76
C PHE A 119 -28.83 -19.46 11.15
N TYR A 120 -30.03 -18.88 11.21
CA TYR A 120 -30.69 -18.48 12.47
C TYR A 120 -31.43 -19.63 13.19
N ASP A 121 -31.75 -20.74 12.52
CA ASP A 121 -32.59 -21.82 13.05
C ASP A 121 -31.78 -22.95 13.72
N HIS A 122 -30.49 -23.06 13.43
CA HIS A 122 -29.61 -24.12 13.93
C HIS A 122 -28.52 -23.58 14.86
N PHE A 123 -27.85 -24.45 15.62
CA PHE A 123 -26.78 -24.07 16.54
C PHE A 123 -25.44 -24.62 16.03
N GLY A 124 -24.72 -23.84 15.21
CA GLY A 124 -23.39 -24.17 14.65
C GLY A 124 -23.35 -25.25 13.57
N ILE A 125 -24.21 -26.25 13.66
CA ILE A 125 -24.29 -27.41 12.76
C ILE A 125 -25.76 -27.53 12.33
N ASP A 126 -26.00 -27.85 11.05
CA ASP A 126 -27.34 -28.10 10.52
C ASP A 126 -27.56 -29.59 10.18
N PRO A 127 -28.14 -30.41 11.09
CA PRO A 127 -28.40 -31.82 10.82
C PRO A 127 -29.33 -32.07 9.61
N VAL A 128 -30.29 -31.18 9.38
CA VAL A 128 -31.27 -31.30 8.28
C VAL A 128 -30.67 -30.79 6.95
N GLY A 129 -29.69 -29.89 7.00
CA GLY A 129 -28.89 -29.47 5.85
C GLY A 129 -27.90 -30.57 5.44
N ILE A 130 -27.26 -31.20 6.42
CA ILE A 130 -26.39 -32.37 6.22
C ILE A 130 -27.20 -33.54 5.63
N SER A 131 -28.36 -33.90 6.19
CA SER A 131 -29.17 -35.01 5.66
C SER A 131 -29.67 -34.74 4.23
N ARG A 132 -30.09 -33.51 3.93
CA ARG A 132 -30.46 -33.06 2.58
C ARG A 132 -29.30 -33.15 1.59
N ALA A 133 -28.10 -32.71 1.99
CA ALA A 133 -26.91 -32.77 1.16
C ALA A 133 -26.48 -34.23 0.89
N VAL A 134 -26.49 -35.09 1.91
CA VAL A 134 -26.21 -36.53 1.77
C VAL A 134 -27.20 -37.18 0.82
N TYR A 135 -28.51 -36.96 1.01
CA TYR A 135 -29.55 -37.52 0.14
C TYR A 135 -29.35 -37.12 -1.34
N ARG A 136 -29.14 -35.82 -1.61
CA ARG A 136 -28.90 -35.34 -2.98
C ARG A 136 -27.61 -35.84 -3.61
N ASN A 137 -26.53 -35.94 -2.83
CA ASN A 137 -25.25 -36.46 -3.31
C ASN A 137 -25.34 -37.97 -3.64
N LEU A 138 -26.20 -38.72 -2.95
CA LEU A 138 -26.48 -40.14 -3.24
C LEU A 138 -27.43 -40.32 -4.44
N SER A 139 -28.39 -39.42 -4.65
CA SER A 139 -29.41 -39.54 -5.70
C SER A 139 -29.00 -39.04 -7.11
N ARG A 140 -27.70 -38.78 -7.34
CA ARG A 140 -27.05 -38.40 -8.61
C ARG A 140 -27.91 -37.70 -9.68
N SER A 141 -28.10 -36.39 -9.53
CA SER A 141 -28.00 -35.44 -10.65
C SER A 141 -27.74 -34.03 -10.10
N GLY A 142 -26.65 -33.39 -10.52
CA GLY A 142 -26.18 -32.10 -9.98
C GLY A 142 -24.99 -32.24 -9.03
N GLY A 143 -24.10 -31.23 -9.05
CA GLY A 143 -22.81 -31.27 -8.35
C GLY A 143 -22.89 -31.24 -6.82
N LEU A 144 -21.77 -31.64 -6.18
CA LEU A 144 -21.57 -31.71 -4.72
C LEU A 144 -22.16 -30.50 -3.98
N GLN A 145 -23.30 -30.69 -3.33
CA GLN A 145 -23.92 -29.64 -2.51
C GLN A 145 -23.26 -29.64 -1.13
N GLY A 146 -22.62 -28.52 -0.77
CA GLY A 146 -21.93 -28.37 0.51
C GLY A 146 -22.90 -28.23 1.68
N GLY A 147 -22.83 -29.12 2.66
CA GLY A 147 -23.62 -29.07 3.90
C GLY A 147 -22.90 -28.40 5.07
N SER A 148 -22.09 -27.36 4.82
CA SER A 148 -21.33 -26.65 5.86
C SER A 148 -21.97 -25.29 6.16
N THR A 149 -22.23 -25.02 7.43
CA THR A 149 -22.86 -23.78 7.92
C THR A 149 -21.89 -22.59 7.88
N LEU A 150 -22.40 -21.36 7.94
CA LEU A 150 -21.57 -20.14 8.06
C LEU A 150 -20.64 -20.21 9.28
N THR A 151 -21.14 -20.71 10.41
CA THR A 151 -20.37 -20.89 11.64
C THR A 151 -19.22 -21.88 11.47
N GLN A 152 -19.42 -23.01 10.77
CA GLN A 152 -18.33 -23.94 10.44
C GLN A 152 -17.32 -23.31 9.47
N GLN A 153 -17.78 -22.51 8.50
CA GLN A 153 -16.89 -21.79 7.60
C GLN A 153 -16.04 -20.75 8.35
N LEU A 154 -16.62 -20.05 9.33
CA LEU A 154 -15.89 -19.14 10.23
C LEU A 154 -14.87 -19.89 11.10
N ALA A 155 -15.28 -20.97 11.77
CA ALA A 155 -14.38 -21.79 12.59
C ALA A 155 -13.16 -22.30 11.80
N LYS A 156 -13.41 -22.83 10.59
CA LYS A 156 -12.37 -23.24 9.64
C LYS A 156 -11.41 -22.10 9.29
N ASN A 157 -11.92 -20.90 9.06
CA ASN A 157 -11.11 -19.74 8.65
C ASN A 157 -10.33 -19.10 9.82
N LEU A 158 -10.80 -19.22 11.07
CA LEU A 158 -10.17 -18.61 12.24
C LEU A 158 -9.11 -19.49 12.92
N PHE A 159 -9.30 -20.82 12.94
CA PHE A 159 -8.58 -21.69 13.88
C PHE A 159 -7.87 -22.89 13.23
N LEU A 160 -8.11 -23.21 11.95
CA LEU A 160 -7.70 -24.48 11.35
C LEU A 160 -6.93 -24.30 10.04
N THR A 161 -5.97 -25.20 9.79
CA THR A 161 -5.16 -25.21 8.58
C THR A 161 -5.91 -25.80 7.37
N GLN A 162 -5.40 -25.59 6.15
CA GLN A 162 -6.12 -25.90 4.91
C GLN A 162 -6.28 -27.41 4.59
N GLU A 163 -5.67 -28.32 5.34
CA GLU A 163 -5.69 -29.77 5.08
C GLU A 163 -7.11 -30.40 5.11
N ARG A 164 -7.49 -31.10 4.04
CA ARG A 164 -8.82 -31.70 3.90
C ARG A 164 -8.88 -33.10 4.51
N THR A 165 -8.99 -33.18 5.84
CA THR A 165 -9.13 -34.43 6.58
C THR A 165 -10.51 -34.56 7.25
N ALA A 166 -10.95 -35.81 7.48
CA ALA A 166 -12.20 -36.07 8.21
C ALA A 166 -12.11 -35.62 9.69
N SER A 167 -10.91 -35.73 10.29
CA SER A 167 -10.59 -35.19 11.61
C SER A 167 -10.83 -33.68 11.69
N ARG A 168 -10.33 -32.90 10.71
CA ARG A 168 -10.56 -31.45 10.68
C ARG A 168 -12.05 -31.11 10.61
N LYS A 169 -12.87 -31.86 9.86
CA LYS A 169 -14.32 -31.59 9.78
C LYS A 169 -15.04 -31.77 11.13
N ILE A 170 -14.53 -32.63 12.01
CA ILE A 170 -15.01 -32.79 13.40
C ILE A 170 -14.53 -31.61 14.26
N GLN A 171 -13.28 -31.16 14.11
CA GLN A 171 -12.78 -29.95 14.78
C GLN A 171 -13.55 -28.68 14.36
N GLU A 172 -13.85 -28.51 13.06
CA GLU A 172 -14.72 -27.44 12.53
C GLU A 172 -16.10 -27.44 13.23
N ALA A 173 -16.67 -28.62 13.49
CA ALA A 173 -17.95 -28.77 14.16
C ALA A 173 -17.88 -28.44 15.65
N ILE A 174 -16.85 -28.88 16.37
CA ILE A 174 -16.63 -28.55 17.79
C ILE A 174 -16.43 -27.05 17.97
N LEU A 175 -15.57 -26.43 17.15
CA LEU A 175 -15.29 -25.00 17.18
C LEU A 175 -16.49 -24.14 16.75
N ALA A 176 -17.34 -24.63 15.84
CA ALA A 176 -18.60 -23.97 15.52
C ALA A 176 -19.58 -23.96 16.70
N LEU A 177 -19.70 -25.07 17.43
CA LEU A 177 -20.51 -25.14 18.65
C LEU A 177 -19.95 -24.23 19.77
N TRP A 178 -18.63 -24.10 19.85
CA TRP A 178 -17.98 -23.16 20.77
C TRP A 178 -18.26 -21.70 20.39
N LEU A 179 -18.18 -21.34 19.09
CA LEU A 179 -18.52 -19.99 18.63
C LEU A 179 -19.97 -19.62 18.99
N GLU A 180 -20.92 -20.51 18.75
CA GLU A 180 -22.36 -20.29 19.00
C GLU A 180 -22.72 -20.22 20.48
N ARG A 181 -21.88 -20.77 21.36
CA ARG A 181 -22.03 -20.64 22.81
C ARG A 181 -21.52 -19.29 23.34
N ASN A 182 -20.55 -18.67 22.67
CA ASN A 182 -19.87 -17.46 23.14
C ASN A 182 -20.29 -16.18 22.39
N TYR A 183 -20.86 -16.30 21.19
CA TYR A 183 -21.23 -15.19 20.32
C TYR A 183 -22.67 -15.35 19.81
N SER A 184 -23.39 -14.24 19.66
CA SER A 184 -24.72 -14.24 19.03
C SER A 184 -24.64 -14.49 17.52
N LYS A 185 -25.77 -14.85 16.90
CA LYS A 185 -25.87 -15.03 15.44
C LYS A 185 -25.37 -13.82 14.66
N ASP A 186 -25.75 -12.62 15.11
CA ASP A 186 -25.33 -11.36 14.49
C ASP A 186 -23.82 -11.16 14.60
N GLN A 187 -23.23 -11.46 15.77
CA GLN A 187 -21.78 -11.39 15.99
C GLN A 187 -21.01 -12.42 15.15
N ILE A 188 -21.53 -13.64 14.99
CA ILE A 188 -20.93 -14.68 14.14
C ILE A 188 -20.97 -14.26 12.67
N LEU A 189 -22.10 -13.69 12.22
CA LEU A 189 -22.24 -13.18 10.86
C LEU A 189 -21.32 -11.97 10.62
N GLU A 190 -21.20 -11.06 11.59
CA GLU A 190 -20.28 -9.93 11.55
C GLU A 190 -18.80 -10.37 11.49
N LEU A 191 -18.40 -11.31 12.35
CA LEU A 191 -17.06 -11.92 12.32
C LEU A 191 -16.77 -12.59 10.97
N TYR A 192 -17.74 -13.31 10.41
CA TYR A 192 -17.63 -13.93 9.09
C TYR A 192 -17.45 -12.89 7.97
N LEU A 193 -18.31 -11.86 7.94
CA LEU A 193 -18.26 -10.79 6.94
C LEU A 193 -16.97 -9.96 7.02
N ASN A 194 -16.29 -9.89 8.17
CA ASN A 194 -15.01 -9.21 8.35
C ASN A 194 -13.77 -10.12 8.12
N ARG A 195 -13.95 -11.43 7.85
CA ARG A 195 -12.83 -12.40 7.77
C ARG A 195 -12.80 -13.25 6.50
N VAL A 196 -13.93 -13.47 5.85
CA VAL A 196 -13.99 -14.35 4.68
C VAL A 196 -13.19 -13.76 3.51
N TYR A 197 -12.46 -14.61 2.78
CA TYR A 197 -11.60 -14.19 1.67
C TYR A 197 -12.41 -14.00 0.37
N PHE A 198 -12.31 -12.83 -0.24
CA PHE A 198 -13.00 -12.44 -1.48
C PHE A 198 -12.08 -12.44 -2.71
N GLY A 199 -10.84 -12.94 -2.58
CA GLY A 199 -9.91 -13.02 -3.71
C GLY A 199 -9.08 -11.75 -3.88
N ALA A 200 -8.04 -11.87 -4.71
CA ALA A 200 -7.13 -10.77 -5.05
C ALA A 200 -6.51 -10.02 -3.84
N GLY A 201 -6.36 -10.69 -2.69
CA GLY A 201 -5.84 -10.11 -1.45
C GLY A 201 -6.88 -9.48 -0.51
N ALA A 202 -8.17 -9.42 -0.87
CA ALA A 202 -9.21 -8.84 -0.02
C ALA A 202 -9.81 -9.88 0.95
N TYR A 203 -9.64 -9.64 2.25
CA TYR A 203 -10.35 -10.33 3.33
C TYR A 203 -11.39 -9.40 3.94
N GLY A 204 -12.61 -9.90 4.14
CA GLY A 204 -13.72 -9.09 4.62
C GLY A 204 -14.42 -8.28 3.53
N VAL A 205 -15.70 -7.98 3.77
CA VAL A 205 -16.61 -7.42 2.77
C VAL A 205 -16.33 -5.94 2.47
N GLU A 206 -15.76 -5.20 3.42
CA GLU A 206 -15.27 -3.82 3.21
C GLU A 206 -14.09 -3.80 2.23
N ALA A 207 -13.06 -4.64 2.45
CA ALA A 207 -11.95 -4.80 1.52
C ALA A 207 -12.42 -5.17 0.11
N ALA A 208 -13.38 -6.07 0.01
CA ALA A 208 -13.92 -6.53 -1.26
C ALA A 208 -14.73 -5.43 -1.98
N ALA A 209 -15.57 -4.69 -1.27
CA ALA A 209 -16.33 -3.57 -1.82
C ALA A 209 -15.40 -2.45 -2.32
N GLN A 210 -14.37 -2.10 -1.55
CA GLN A 210 -13.35 -1.14 -1.95
C GLN A 210 -12.58 -1.64 -3.19
N ARG A 211 -12.14 -2.90 -3.19
CA ARG A 211 -11.31 -3.49 -4.25
C ARG A 211 -12.05 -3.70 -5.58
N TYR A 212 -13.32 -4.08 -5.55
CA TYR A 212 -14.08 -4.37 -6.76
C TYR A 212 -14.98 -3.21 -7.20
N TYR A 213 -15.39 -2.31 -6.31
CA TYR A 213 -16.35 -1.23 -6.61
C TYR A 213 -15.91 0.17 -6.14
N GLY A 214 -14.72 0.33 -5.54
CA GLY A 214 -14.19 1.64 -5.16
C GLY A 214 -14.96 2.35 -4.04
N LYS A 215 -15.74 1.61 -3.23
CA LYS A 215 -16.61 2.18 -2.20
C LYS A 215 -16.77 1.27 -0.98
N SER A 216 -17.20 1.87 0.13
CA SER A 216 -17.48 1.19 1.40
C SER A 216 -18.62 0.18 1.27
N ALA A 217 -18.54 -0.93 2.02
CA ALA A 217 -19.59 -1.98 2.05
C ALA A 217 -20.94 -1.45 2.58
N ARG A 218 -20.96 -0.26 3.19
CA ARG A 218 -22.15 0.46 3.64
C ARG A 218 -22.97 1.06 2.49
N HIS A 219 -22.38 1.16 1.29
CA HIS A 219 -22.96 1.83 0.12
C HIS A 219 -23.00 0.95 -1.14
N VAL A 220 -22.87 -0.37 -0.98
CA VAL A 220 -23.02 -1.33 -2.10
C VAL A 220 -24.48 -1.53 -2.46
N SER A 221 -24.77 -1.69 -3.76
CA SER A 221 -26.10 -2.01 -4.28
C SER A 221 -26.49 -3.46 -3.98
N LEU A 222 -27.75 -3.83 -4.25
CA LEU A 222 -28.20 -5.23 -4.17
C LEU A 222 -27.48 -6.14 -5.17
N SER A 223 -27.20 -5.67 -6.39
CA SER A 223 -26.47 -6.45 -7.39
C SER A 223 -25.00 -6.65 -7.00
N GLU A 224 -24.35 -5.64 -6.44
CA GLU A 224 -22.98 -5.72 -5.91
C GLU A 224 -22.91 -6.64 -4.69
N ALA A 225 -23.87 -6.52 -3.76
CA ALA A 225 -24.01 -7.41 -2.61
C ALA A 225 -24.17 -8.88 -3.04
N ALA A 226 -24.94 -9.14 -4.09
CA ALA A 226 -25.12 -10.47 -4.66
C ALA A 226 -23.84 -11.02 -5.31
N VAL A 227 -23.06 -10.19 -6.02
CA VAL A 227 -21.73 -10.59 -6.52
C VAL A 227 -20.80 -10.92 -5.35
N LEU A 228 -20.70 -10.04 -4.34
CA LEU A 228 -19.83 -10.26 -3.18
C LEU A 228 -20.18 -11.56 -2.44
N ALA A 229 -21.46 -11.81 -2.15
CA ALA A 229 -21.90 -13.07 -1.54
C ALA A 229 -21.62 -14.29 -2.43
N GLY A 230 -21.84 -14.16 -3.75
CA GLY A 230 -21.57 -15.23 -4.72
C GLY A 230 -20.08 -15.59 -4.86
N LEU A 231 -19.20 -14.61 -4.67
CA LEU A 231 -17.75 -14.68 -4.87
C LEU A 231 -17.06 -15.66 -3.92
N VAL A 232 -17.51 -15.74 -2.67
CA VAL A 232 -16.94 -16.55 -1.58
C VAL A 232 -16.71 -18.01 -1.98
N GLN A 233 -17.61 -18.60 -2.76
CA GLN A 233 -17.54 -20.00 -3.19
C GLN A 233 -16.26 -20.31 -4.01
N SER A 234 -15.77 -19.34 -4.80
CA SER A 234 -14.57 -19.52 -5.62
C SER A 234 -13.92 -18.17 -5.94
N PRO A 235 -13.28 -17.52 -4.94
CA PRO A 235 -13.02 -16.09 -5.00
C PRO A 235 -12.15 -15.67 -6.18
N SER A 236 -11.06 -16.40 -6.42
CA SER A 236 -10.20 -16.11 -7.59
C SER A 236 -10.92 -16.35 -8.93
N ARG A 237 -11.74 -17.39 -9.06
CA ARG A 237 -12.39 -17.76 -10.34
C ARG A 237 -13.55 -16.83 -10.70
N LEU A 238 -14.27 -16.36 -9.70
CA LEU A 238 -15.47 -15.52 -9.84
C LEU A 238 -15.17 -14.02 -9.65
N ALA A 239 -13.90 -13.63 -9.47
CA ALA A 239 -13.50 -12.23 -9.31
C ALA A 239 -14.01 -11.36 -10.47
N PRO A 240 -14.85 -10.33 -10.22
CA PRO A 240 -15.58 -9.62 -11.28
C PRO A 240 -14.66 -8.82 -12.20
N ASN A 241 -13.50 -8.37 -11.71
CA ASN A 241 -12.47 -7.72 -12.52
C ASN A 241 -11.77 -8.67 -13.53
N ARG A 242 -11.86 -9.99 -13.32
CA ARG A 242 -11.23 -11.01 -14.17
C ARG A 242 -12.23 -11.82 -15.00
N ASN A 243 -13.40 -12.09 -14.45
CA ASN A 243 -14.47 -12.84 -15.11
C ASN A 243 -15.86 -12.27 -14.76
N PRO A 244 -16.22 -11.09 -15.29
CA PRO A 244 -17.48 -10.42 -14.95
C PRO A 244 -18.71 -11.25 -15.30
N LYS A 245 -18.66 -12.03 -16.41
CA LYS A 245 -19.76 -12.90 -16.83
C LYS A 245 -20.04 -14.01 -15.81
N ALA A 246 -19.01 -14.68 -15.28
CA ALA A 246 -19.21 -15.71 -14.27
C ALA A 246 -19.59 -15.13 -12.90
N ALA A 247 -19.09 -13.93 -12.56
CA ALA A 247 -19.48 -13.20 -11.36
C ALA A 247 -20.98 -12.86 -11.38
N GLN A 248 -21.45 -12.29 -12.49
CA GLN A 248 -22.86 -11.90 -12.70
C GLN A 248 -23.79 -13.12 -12.69
N ALA A 249 -23.46 -14.19 -13.44
CA ALA A 249 -24.26 -15.42 -13.44
C ALA A 249 -24.34 -16.08 -12.05
N ARG A 250 -23.31 -15.94 -11.21
CA ARG A 250 -23.36 -16.38 -9.80
C ARG A 250 -24.23 -15.45 -8.95
N ALA A 251 -24.17 -14.13 -9.15
CA ALA A 251 -24.99 -13.15 -8.44
C ALA A 251 -26.50 -13.35 -8.71
N GLU A 252 -26.88 -13.70 -9.94
CA GLU A 252 -28.26 -14.03 -10.30
C GLU A 252 -28.82 -15.20 -9.46
N LEU A 253 -28.00 -16.22 -9.17
CA LEU A 253 -28.38 -17.32 -8.27
C LEU A 253 -28.56 -16.84 -6.81
N VAL A 254 -27.76 -15.87 -6.36
CA VAL A 254 -27.91 -15.25 -5.04
C VAL A 254 -29.22 -14.46 -4.97
N ILE A 255 -29.48 -13.61 -5.96
CA ILE A 255 -30.72 -12.81 -6.07
C ILE A 255 -31.95 -13.74 -6.09
N ALA A 256 -31.91 -14.83 -6.86
CA ALA A 256 -32.97 -15.83 -6.89
C ALA A 256 -33.21 -16.48 -5.52
N ALA A 257 -32.13 -16.87 -4.80
CA ALA A 257 -32.23 -17.43 -3.45
C ALA A 257 -32.75 -16.41 -2.42
N MET A 258 -32.37 -15.14 -2.52
CA MET A 258 -32.88 -14.07 -1.66
C MET A 258 -34.37 -13.83 -1.89
N LYS A 259 -34.84 -13.90 -3.14
CA LYS A 259 -36.27 -13.82 -3.48
C LYS A 259 -37.05 -15.03 -2.95
N GLU A 260 -36.51 -16.24 -3.10
CA GLU A 260 -37.11 -17.49 -2.59
C GLU A 260 -37.33 -17.44 -1.06
N LEU A 261 -36.42 -16.82 -0.32
CA LEU A 261 -36.48 -16.63 1.13
C LEU A 261 -37.23 -15.36 1.58
N GLY A 262 -37.80 -14.58 0.66
CA GLY A 262 -38.50 -13.33 0.98
C GLY A 262 -37.61 -12.20 1.51
N PHE A 263 -36.29 -12.27 1.32
CA PHE A 263 -35.34 -11.26 1.78
C PHE A 263 -35.34 -9.98 0.95
N ILE A 264 -35.88 -10.03 -0.27
CA ILE A 264 -36.03 -8.92 -1.22
C ILE A 264 -37.40 -9.00 -1.91
N THR A 265 -37.94 -7.85 -2.33
CA THR A 265 -39.23 -7.80 -3.05
C THR A 265 -39.06 -8.19 -4.53
N PRO A 266 -40.18 -8.49 -5.25
CA PRO A 266 -40.15 -8.67 -6.70
C PRO A 266 -39.58 -7.45 -7.46
N ASP A 267 -39.87 -6.24 -6.99
CA ASP A 267 -39.36 -5.00 -7.61
C ASP A 267 -37.86 -4.83 -7.38
N MET A 268 -37.37 -5.07 -6.15
CA MET A 268 -35.92 -5.09 -5.85
C MET A 268 -35.20 -6.12 -6.72
N THR A 269 -35.82 -7.29 -6.94
CA THR A 269 -35.30 -8.32 -7.85
C THR A 269 -35.19 -7.78 -9.28
N LYS A 270 -36.26 -7.15 -9.80
CA LYS A 270 -36.29 -6.60 -11.15
C LYS A 270 -35.23 -5.50 -11.35
N THR A 271 -35.07 -4.60 -10.38
CA THR A 271 -34.04 -3.55 -10.41
C THR A 271 -32.64 -4.13 -10.38
N ALA A 272 -32.34 -5.09 -9.49
CA ALA A 272 -31.00 -5.68 -9.39
C ALA A 272 -30.61 -6.53 -10.61
N LEU A 273 -31.57 -7.13 -11.31
CA LEU A 273 -31.32 -7.83 -12.59
C LEU A 273 -31.20 -6.86 -13.78
N GLY A 274 -31.92 -5.72 -13.75
CA GLY A 274 -31.82 -4.67 -14.76
C GLY A 274 -30.58 -3.77 -14.62
N GLN A 275 -29.94 -3.77 -13.45
CA GLN A 275 -28.74 -2.98 -13.14
C GLN A 275 -27.62 -3.92 -12.60
N PRO A 276 -26.94 -4.66 -13.49
CA PRO A 276 -25.85 -5.57 -13.10
C PRO A 276 -24.70 -4.80 -12.44
N ALA A 277 -23.93 -5.50 -11.62
CA ALA A 277 -22.84 -4.87 -10.86
C ALA A 277 -21.59 -4.68 -11.73
N GLU A 278 -21.28 -3.44 -12.09
CA GLU A 278 -20.08 -3.11 -12.86
C GLU A 278 -18.88 -2.92 -11.91
N PRO A 279 -17.81 -3.73 -12.01
CA PRO A 279 -16.60 -3.52 -11.22
C PRO A 279 -15.87 -2.26 -11.70
N ILE A 280 -15.23 -1.55 -10.78
CA ILE A 280 -14.37 -0.43 -11.15
C ILE A 280 -13.23 -0.93 -12.05
N LYS A 281 -13.01 -0.22 -13.16
CA LYS A 281 -11.74 -0.27 -13.87
C LYS A 281 -10.77 0.63 -13.09
N PRO A 282 -9.50 0.22 -12.89
CA PRO A 282 -8.50 1.10 -12.29
C PRO A 282 -8.44 2.42 -13.07
N ASN A 283 -8.70 3.54 -12.39
CA ASN A 283 -8.57 4.87 -12.98
C ASN A 283 -7.09 5.28 -12.92
N GLY A 284 -6.46 5.37 -14.09
CA GLY A 284 -5.04 5.74 -14.23
C GLY A 284 -4.09 4.55 -14.20
N ALA A 285 -2.81 4.86 -14.30
CA ALA A 285 -1.67 3.95 -14.20
C ALA A 285 -1.36 3.55 -12.74
N GLY A 286 -2.21 3.94 -11.77
CA GLY A 286 -2.09 3.60 -10.37
C GLY A 286 -0.98 4.35 -9.64
N SER A 287 -0.60 5.56 -10.08
CA SER A 287 0.58 6.27 -9.55
C SER A 287 0.56 6.47 -8.03
N ALA A 288 -0.63 6.69 -7.47
CA ALA A 288 -0.88 6.87 -6.05
C ALA A 288 -0.42 5.66 -5.21
N ASN A 289 -0.31 4.46 -5.82
CA ASN A 289 0.25 3.29 -5.16
C ASN A 289 1.77 3.37 -4.98
N TYR A 290 2.53 4.05 -5.85
CA TYR A 290 3.96 4.32 -5.60
C TYR A 290 4.16 5.24 -4.39
N ALA A 291 3.32 6.28 -4.27
CA ALA A 291 3.31 7.16 -3.10
C ALA A 291 2.92 6.38 -1.83
N ALA A 292 1.92 5.51 -1.90
CA ALA A 292 1.49 4.68 -0.80
C ALA A 292 2.49 3.57 -0.42
N ASP A 293 3.22 2.99 -1.37
CA ASP A 293 4.34 2.07 -1.08
C ASP A 293 5.46 2.82 -0.37
N TYR A 294 5.84 4.02 -0.85
CA TYR A 294 6.83 4.85 -0.16
C TYR A 294 6.40 5.28 1.25
N VAL A 295 5.10 5.54 1.46
CA VAL A 295 4.53 5.75 2.81
C VAL A 295 4.76 4.50 3.67
N MET A 296 4.49 3.30 3.16
CA MET A 296 4.72 2.05 3.91
C MET A 296 6.22 1.83 4.21
N ASP A 297 7.11 2.11 3.25
CA ASP A 297 8.57 1.96 3.41
C ASP A 297 9.12 2.81 4.57
N VAL A 298 8.53 3.98 4.84
CA VAL A 298 8.96 4.88 5.93
C VAL A 298 8.07 4.82 7.17
N LEU A 299 6.90 4.18 7.12
CA LEU A 299 5.92 4.18 8.23
C LEU A 299 6.48 3.47 9.48
N ASP A 300 7.14 2.33 9.29
CA ASP A 300 7.73 1.51 10.37
C ASP A 300 8.63 2.32 11.31
N ASP A 301 9.35 3.31 10.78
CA ASP A 301 10.28 4.19 11.52
C ASP A 301 9.57 5.20 12.43
N PHE A 302 8.24 5.37 12.31
CA PHE A 302 7.45 6.31 13.12
C PHE A 302 6.46 5.66 14.10
N VAL A 303 6.01 4.42 13.85
CA VAL A 303 4.89 3.82 14.61
C VAL A 303 5.21 2.51 15.33
N GLY A 304 6.37 1.88 15.08
CA GLY A 304 6.72 0.61 15.71
C GLY A 304 5.80 -0.54 15.28
N THR A 305 5.33 -1.36 16.22
CA THR A 305 4.41 -2.48 15.92
C THR A 305 2.97 -1.98 15.77
N ILE A 306 2.44 -2.08 14.55
CA ILE A 306 1.04 -1.75 14.25
C ILE A 306 0.15 -2.95 14.64
N ASP A 307 -0.55 -2.83 15.77
CA ASP A 307 -1.47 -3.86 16.30
C ASP A 307 -2.96 -3.49 16.17
N THR A 308 -3.26 -2.30 15.66
CA THR A 308 -4.61 -1.70 15.56
C THR A 308 -4.77 -0.94 14.25
N ASP A 309 -6.02 -0.79 13.77
CA ASP A 309 -6.33 0.05 12.61
C ASP A 309 -5.84 1.50 12.82
N ILE A 310 -5.13 2.06 11.83
CA ILE A 310 -4.57 3.41 11.85
C ILE A 310 -4.90 4.20 10.58
N ALA A 311 -4.94 5.52 10.72
CA ALA A 311 -5.03 6.48 9.62
C ALA A 311 -3.71 7.27 9.53
N VAL A 312 -3.05 7.16 8.37
CA VAL A 312 -1.78 7.82 8.03
C VAL A 312 -2.11 9.00 7.11
N PHE A 313 -1.99 10.21 7.64
CA PHE A 313 -2.14 11.45 6.89
C PHE A 313 -0.83 11.77 6.19
N THR A 314 -0.93 12.11 4.91
CA THR A 314 0.23 12.43 4.08
C THR A 314 0.25 13.88 3.64
N THR A 315 1.35 14.29 3.04
CA THR A 315 1.49 15.59 2.37
C THR A 315 1.04 15.58 0.91
N ILE A 316 0.68 14.41 0.36
CA ILE A 316 0.29 14.23 -1.04
C ILE A 316 -0.97 15.05 -1.34
N ASP A 317 -0.91 15.81 -2.43
CA ASP A 317 -2.02 16.58 -2.97
C ASP A 317 -2.67 15.75 -4.10
N PRO A 318 -3.97 15.36 -4.02
CA PRO A 318 -4.59 14.50 -5.03
C PRO A 318 -4.61 15.13 -6.43
N THR A 319 -4.73 16.45 -6.50
CA THR A 319 -4.75 17.18 -7.78
C THR A 319 -3.36 17.19 -8.41
N MET A 320 -2.31 17.44 -7.62
CA MET A 320 -0.93 17.36 -8.11
C MET A 320 -0.52 15.92 -8.45
N GLN A 321 -0.90 14.93 -7.65
CA GLN A 321 -0.61 13.52 -7.90
C GLN A 321 -1.22 13.07 -9.25
N ALA A 322 -2.49 13.37 -9.48
CA ALA A 322 -3.16 13.07 -10.76
C ALA A 322 -2.58 13.86 -11.94
N ALA A 323 -2.18 15.13 -11.72
CA ALA A 323 -1.52 15.94 -12.74
C ALA A 323 -0.14 15.41 -13.12
N ALA A 324 0.65 14.97 -12.14
CA ALA A 324 1.98 14.39 -12.33
C ALA A 324 1.91 13.07 -13.10
N GLU A 325 0.99 12.19 -12.74
CA GLU A 325 0.72 10.94 -13.45
C GLU A 325 0.32 11.20 -14.90
N ARG A 326 -0.67 12.08 -15.12
CA ARG A 326 -1.12 12.43 -16.47
C ARG A 326 0.00 13.01 -17.32
N ALA A 327 0.74 14.01 -16.81
CA ALA A 327 1.82 14.65 -17.55
C ALA A 327 2.93 13.68 -17.95
N LEU A 328 3.27 12.72 -17.09
CA LEU A 328 4.27 11.69 -17.39
C LEU A 328 3.75 10.63 -18.37
N VAL A 329 2.55 10.10 -18.11
CA VAL A 329 1.98 8.97 -18.86
C VAL A 329 1.57 9.40 -20.27
N ASP A 330 0.95 10.57 -20.44
CA ASP A 330 0.53 11.06 -21.76
C ASP A 330 1.75 11.33 -22.65
N GLU A 331 2.83 11.89 -22.11
CA GLU A 331 4.07 12.14 -22.83
C GLU A 331 4.77 10.83 -23.24
N LEU A 332 4.85 9.84 -22.33
CA LEU A 332 5.39 8.51 -22.63
C LEU A 332 4.52 7.73 -23.63
N ASN A 333 3.21 7.92 -23.62
CA ASN A 333 2.28 7.35 -24.58
C ASN A 333 2.44 7.98 -25.97
N ALA A 334 2.49 9.32 -26.05
CA ALA A 334 2.57 10.05 -27.30
C ALA A 334 3.96 9.99 -27.95
N LYS A 335 5.04 10.05 -27.16
CA LYS A 335 6.42 10.24 -27.66
C LYS A 335 7.39 9.11 -27.30
N GLY A 336 7.10 8.28 -26.29
CA GLY A 336 8.02 7.26 -25.78
C GLY A 336 8.58 6.29 -26.84
N GLN A 337 7.73 5.73 -27.71
CA GLN A 337 8.20 4.84 -28.80
C GLN A 337 9.11 5.55 -29.81
N LYS A 338 8.75 6.78 -30.20
CA LYS A 338 9.54 7.61 -31.14
C LYS A 338 10.95 7.87 -30.59
N PHE A 339 11.04 8.11 -29.29
CA PHE A 339 12.28 8.47 -28.60
C PHE A 339 13.01 7.31 -27.91
N ASN A 340 12.50 6.08 -28.01
CA ASN A 340 13.00 4.91 -27.28
C ASN A 340 13.09 5.15 -25.76
N VAL A 341 11.98 5.61 -25.18
CA VAL A 341 11.79 5.77 -23.73
C VAL A 341 10.61 4.92 -23.29
N SER A 342 10.84 4.02 -22.35
CA SER A 342 9.83 3.12 -21.78
C SER A 342 9.32 3.61 -20.43
N GLN A 343 10.15 4.26 -19.63
CA GLN A 343 9.89 4.61 -18.23
C GLN A 343 10.22 6.07 -17.90
N GLY A 344 9.73 6.49 -16.74
CA GLY A 344 10.07 7.76 -16.14
C GLY A 344 9.63 7.84 -14.68
N ALA A 345 9.97 8.93 -14.02
CA ALA A 345 9.57 9.25 -12.67
C ALA A 345 9.36 10.76 -12.53
N LEU A 346 8.45 11.16 -11.63
CA LEU A 346 8.18 12.56 -11.28
C LEU A 346 8.03 12.68 -9.78
N VAL A 347 8.78 13.60 -9.18
CA VAL A 347 8.64 14.00 -7.76
C VAL A 347 8.36 15.48 -7.71
N ALA A 348 7.34 15.88 -6.95
CA ALA A 348 7.04 17.27 -6.64
C ALA A 348 6.95 17.45 -5.12
N MET A 349 7.55 18.52 -4.62
CA MET A 349 7.80 18.73 -3.21
C MET A 349 7.72 20.21 -2.87
N LYS A 350 7.11 20.56 -1.74
CA LYS A 350 7.21 21.93 -1.20
C LYS A 350 8.66 22.25 -0.81
N PRO A 351 9.07 23.54 -0.79
CA PRO A 351 10.42 23.93 -0.38
C PRO A 351 10.78 23.60 1.09
N ASP A 352 9.84 23.11 1.90
CA ASP A 352 10.04 22.63 3.28
C ASP A 352 10.35 21.11 3.39
N GLY A 353 10.30 20.37 2.27
CA GLY A 353 10.46 18.91 2.23
C GLY A 353 9.15 18.12 2.06
N GLY A 354 7.97 18.76 2.10
CA GLY A 354 6.69 18.06 2.04
C GLY A 354 6.35 17.55 0.64
N VAL A 355 6.41 16.23 0.42
CA VAL A 355 6.15 15.60 -0.89
C VAL A 355 4.69 15.78 -1.30
N GLN A 356 4.45 16.51 -2.38
CA GLN A 356 3.10 16.80 -2.90
C GLN A 356 2.64 15.79 -3.96
N ALA A 357 3.57 15.25 -4.77
CA ALA A 357 3.30 14.20 -5.73
C ALA A 357 4.53 13.29 -5.91
N LEU A 358 4.28 11.99 -6.08
CA LEU A 358 5.32 10.98 -6.28
C LEU A 358 4.84 9.92 -7.28
N VAL A 359 5.49 9.85 -8.44
CA VAL A 359 5.20 8.91 -9.53
C VAL A 359 6.45 8.11 -9.85
N GLY A 360 6.43 6.81 -9.56
CA GLY A 360 7.59 5.90 -9.67
C GLY A 360 7.74 5.15 -11.00
N GLY A 361 6.84 5.34 -11.96
CA GLY A 361 6.85 4.61 -13.22
C GLY A 361 5.63 4.90 -14.09
N ARG A 362 5.64 4.37 -15.32
CA ARG A 362 4.58 4.58 -16.32
C ARG A 362 3.28 3.84 -16.02
N ASN A 363 3.36 2.67 -15.37
CA ASN A 363 2.20 1.85 -14.99
C ASN A 363 2.59 0.96 -13.80
N TYR A 364 1.91 1.17 -12.67
CA TYR A 364 2.11 0.46 -11.42
C TYR A 364 1.74 -1.03 -11.51
N GLU A 365 0.66 -1.38 -12.22
CA GLU A 365 0.25 -2.78 -12.41
C GLU A 365 1.26 -3.57 -13.26
N ALA A 366 1.96 -2.89 -14.17
CA ALA A 366 3.01 -3.49 -14.99
C ALA A 366 4.37 -3.53 -14.28
N SER A 367 4.66 -2.57 -13.38
CA SER A 367 5.92 -2.49 -12.65
C SER A 367 5.77 -1.68 -11.35
N GLN A 368 5.83 -2.37 -10.21
CA GLN A 368 5.77 -1.75 -8.88
C GLN A 368 7.11 -1.13 -8.45
N PHE A 369 8.19 -1.28 -9.22
CA PHE A 369 9.50 -0.71 -8.90
C PHE A 369 9.43 0.82 -8.88
N ASN A 370 9.66 1.43 -7.72
CA ASN A 370 9.49 2.87 -7.52
C ASN A 370 10.76 3.63 -7.94
N ARG A 371 10.79 4.11 -9.18
CA ARG A 371 11.96 4.81 -9.75
C ARG A 371 12.18 6.20 -9.16
N ALA A 372 11.18 6.77 -8.49
CA ALA A 372 11.34 8.04 -7.79
C ALA A 372 12.23 7.93 -6.54
N THR A 373 12.23 6.77 -5.87
CA THR A 373 12.86 6.56 -4.55
C THR A 373 13.96 5.50 -4.55
N ALA A 374 13.95 4.54 -5.48
CA ALA A 374 14.88 3.41 -5.49
C ALA A 374 15.80 3.36 -6.73
N ALA A 375 15.41 3.98 -7.86
CA ALA A 375 16.25 3.97 -9.05
C ALA A 375 17.36 5.03 -8.95
N ARG A 376 18.56 4.58 -8.59
CA ARG A 376 19.79 5.34 -8.78
C ARG A 376 20.09 5.43 -10.27
N ARG A 377 20.25 6.65 -10.78
CA ARG A 377 20.49 6.97 -12.19
C ARG A 377 21.47 8.14 -12.30
N GLN A 378 22.20 8.25 -13.41
CA GLN A 378 23.18 9.33 -13.56
C GLN A 378 22.48 10.66 -13.85
N PRO A 379 22.58 11.68 -12.96
CA PRO A 379 21.90 12.97 -13.12
C PRO A 379 22.40 13.79 -14.33
N GLY A 380 23.59 13.46 -14.85
CA GLY A 380 24.20 14.21 -15.94
C GLY A 380 24.44 15.68 -15.55
N SER A 381 24.25 16.58 -16.52
CA SER A 381 24.35 18.04 -16.30
C SER A 381 23.40 18.66 -15.26
N SER A 382 22.45 17.92 -14.67
CA SER A 382 21.65 18.41 -13.53
C SER A 382 22.41 18.38 -12.20
N PHE A 383 23.61 17.77 -12.16
CA PHE A 383 24.53 17.86 -11.02
C PHE A 383 25.34 19.17 -10.98
N LYS A 384 25.41 19.92 -12.08
CA LYS A 384 26.26 21.13 -12.20
C LYS A 384 26.00 22.21 -11.15
N PRO A 385 24.77 22.46 -10.66
CA PRO A 385 24.55 23.45 -9.60
C PRO A 385 25.35 23.19 -8.32
N PHE A 386 25.70 21.94 -7.98
CA PHE A 386 26.58 21.66 -6.83
C PHE A 386 28.03 22.10 -7.08
N VAL A 387 28.52 21.98 -8.33
CA VAL A 387 29.85 22.47 -8.72
C VAL A 387 29.90 24.00 -8.67
N TYR A 388 28.88 24.64 -9.25
CA TYR A 388 28.80 26.10 -9.33
C TYR A 388 28.57 26.71 -7.94
N LEU A 389 27.77 26.08 -7.07
CA LEU A 389 27.61 26.48 -5.67
C LEU A 389 28.94 26.41 -4.92
N ALA A 390 29.68 25.31 -5.05
CA ALA A 390 30.97 25.16 -4.37
C ALA A 390 32.04 26.17 -4.87
N ALA A 391 31.91 26.67 -6.10
CA ALA A 391 32.70 27.80 -6.61
C ALA A 391 32.21 29.15 -6.03
N VAL A 392 30.90 29.40 -6.00
CA VAL A 392 30.32 30.63 -5.41
C VAL A 392 30.69 30.76 -3.93
N GLU A 393 30.68 29.67 -3.16
CA GLU A 393 31.13 29.65 -1.76
C GLU A 393 32.65 29.88 -1.58
N ARG A 394 33.42 29.91 -2.68
CA ARG A 394 34.83 30.34 -2.72
C ARG A 394 35.03 31.75 -3.30
N GLY A 395 33.95 32.52 -3.46
CA GLY A 395 33.99 33.91 -3.92
C GLY A 395 33.82 34.12 -5.43
N TYR A 396 33.45 33.08 -6.19
CA TYR A 396 33.10 33.26 -7.60
C TYR A 396 31.74 33.94 -7.73
N THR A 397 31.58 34.84 -8.71
CA THR A 397 30.32 35.56 -8.95
C THR A 397 29.76 35.26 -10.35
N PRO A 398 28.44 35.43 -10.58
CA PRO A 398 27.78 35.18 -11.87
C PRO A 398 28.43 35.89 -13.07
N ASP A 399 29.01 37.07 -12.85
CA ASP A 399 29.68 37.90 -13.86
C ASP A 399 31.14 37.50 -14.14
N MET A 400 31.77 36.66 -13.30
CA MET A 400 33.14 36.22 -13.54
C MET A 400 33.26 35.47 -14.85
N VAL A 401 34.33 35.76 -15.59
CA VAL A 401 34.62 35.16 -16.89
C VAL A 401 35.32 33.83 -16.68
N LEU A 402 34.73 32.76 -17.22
CA LEU A 402 35.31 31.43 -17.33
C LEU A 402 35.80 31.19 -18.75
N GLU A 403 36.83 30.37 -18.90
CA GLU A 403 37.34 29.98 -20.23
C GLU A 403 36.69 28.67 -20.70
N ASP A 404 35.77 28.74 -21.65
CA ASP A 404 35.28 27.57 -22.38
C ASP A 404 36.23 27.19 -23.52
N GLY A 405 37.05 26.18 -23.28
CA GLY A 405 37.99 25.62 -24.25
C GLY A 405 38.39 24.19 -23.88
N PRO A 406 39.21 23.53 -24.72
CA PRO A 406 39.63 22.14 -24.51
C PRO A 406 40.18 21.88 -23.11
N VAL A 407 39.92 20.68 -22.59
CA VAL A 407 40.46 20.16 -21.34
C VAL A 407 41.09 18.79 -21.57
N ASN A 408 42.17 18.49 -20.86
CA ASN A 408 42.79 17.17 -20.86
C ASN A 408 43.37 16.89 -19.48
N TYR A 409 42.76 15.94 -18.76
CA TYR A 409 43.24 15.48 -17.46
C TYR A 409 43.66 14.01 -17.59
N ARG A 410 44.97 13.78 -17.70
CA ARG A 410 45.56 12.42 -17.81
C ARG A 410 44.95 11.57 -18.95
N GLY A 411 44.68 12.18 -20.10
CA GLY A 411 44.09 11.53 -21.27
C GLY A 411 42.55 11.59 -21.32
N TRP A 412 41.88 12.00 -20.25
CA TRP A 412 40.43 12.26 -20.28
C TRP A 412 40.17 13.69 -20.80
N ALA A 413 39.52 13.78 -21.96
CA ALA A 413 39.25 15.03 -22.67
C ALA A 413 37.75 15.20 -22.98
N PRO A 414 36.91 15.52 -21.98
CA PRO A 414 35.48 15.75 -22.18
C PRO A 414 35.23 16.99 -23.05
N GLN A 415 34.14 16.96 -23.81
CA GLN A 415 33.77 18.01 -24.77
C GLN A 415 32.38 18.58 -24.45
N ASN A 416 32.09 19.77 -24.97
CA ASN A 416 30.72 20.30 -24.98
C ASN A 416 29.82 19.48 -25.90
N TYR A 417 28.53 19.44 -25.57
CA TYR A 417 27.50 18.68 -26.30
C TYR A 417 27.48 18.96 -27.81
N ASP A 418 27.62 20.23 -28.20
CA ASP A 418 27.64 20.67 -29.60
C ASP A 418 29.04 20.70 -30.22
N ARG A 419 30.06 20.23 -29.48
CA ARG A 419 31.49 20.22 -29.84
C ARG A 419 32.07 21.58 -30.21
N LYS A 420 31.46 22.68 -29.74
CA LYS A 420 31.95 24.05 -29.93
C LYS A 420 32.46 24.63 -28.62
N TYR A 421 33.44 25.52 -28.72
CA TYR A 421 33.98 26.30 -27.62
C TYR A 421 33.57 27.76 -27.78
N ARG A 422 33.23 28.43 -26.67
CA ARG A 422 32.85 29.84 -26.62
C ARG A 422 34.02 30.77 -26.29
N GLY A 423 35.14 30.23 -25.80
CA GLY A 423 36.23 31.02 -25.24
C GLY A 423 35.79 31.71 -23.94
N PRO A 424 36.18 32.98 -23.70
CA PRO A 424 35.74 33.75 -22.54
C PRO A 424 34.21 33.89 -22.47
N ILE A 425 33.60 33.42 -21.38
CA ILE A 425 32.15 33.45 -21.15
C ILE A 425 31.82 33.70 -19.67
N ALA A 426 30.78 34.49 -19.39
CA ALA A 426 30.33 34.71 -18.01
C ALA A 426 29.85 33.40 -17.35
N MET A 427 30.12 33.23 -16.05
CA MET A 427 29.75 32.04 -15.28
C MET A 427 28.23 31.74 -15.34
N ARG A 428 27.38 32.78 -15.32
CA ARG A 428 25.93 32.62 -15.50
C ARG A 428 25.53 32.03 -16.85
N ASP A 429 26.25 32.36 -17.91
CA ASP A 429 25.94 31.90 -19.26
C ASP A 429 26.52 30.50 -19.50
N ALA A 430 27.68 30.20 -18.89
CA ALA A 430 28.25 28.87 -18.86
C ALA A 430 27.33 27.84 -18.19
N LEU A 431 26.66 28.20 -17.08
CA LEU A 431 25.65 27.34 -16.45
C LEU A 431 24.37 27.25 -17.30
N ALA A 432 23.89 28.38 -17.83
CA ALA A 432 22.67 28.46 -18.66
C ALA A 432 22.76 27.60 -19.92
N LEU A 433 23.88 27.69 -20.64
CA LEU A 433 24.20 26.88 -21.82
C LEU A 433 24.69 25.47 -21.46
N SER A 434 24.88 25.18 -20.17
CA SER A 434 25.25 23.86 -19.66
C SER A 434 26.59 23.33 -20.20
N LEU A 435 27.59 24.20 -20.33
CA LEU A 435 28.91 23.85 -20.87
C LEU A 435 29.64 22.82 -19.98
N ASN A 436 30.30 21.85 -20.60
CA ASN A 436 30.93 20.70 -19.93
C ASN A 436 32.34 21.04 -19.45
N THR A 437 33.13 21.66 -20.34
CA THR A 437 34.51 22.10 -20.10
C THR A 437 34.63 23.01 -18.87
N THR A 438 33.81 24.06 -18.78
CA THR A 438 33.81 25.02 -17.67
C THR A 438 33.44 24.36 -16.35
N ALA A 439 32.42 23.48 -16.35
CA ALA A 439 32.04 22.70 -15.17
C ALA A 439 33.17 21.77 -14.71
N VAL A 440 33.90 21.13 -15.63
CA VAL A 440 35.05 20.28 -15.29
C VAL A 440 36.23 21.12 -14.77
N LYS A 441 36.54 22.28 -15.38
CA LYS A 441 37.57 23.21 -14.87
C LYS A 441 37.24 23.66 -13.44
N LEU A 442 36.03 24.16 -13.20
CA LEU A 442 35.57 24.55 -11.87
C LEU A 442 35.63 23.41 -10.85
N ASN A 443 35.21 22.19 -11.22
CA ASN A 443 35.29 21.02 -10.34
C ASN A 443 36.73 20.65 -9.95
N MET A 444 37.69 20.81 -10.87
CA MET A 444 39.11 20.56 -10.60
C MET A 444 39.75 21.67 -9.77
N GLU A 445 39.32 22.92 -9.96
CA GLU A 445 39.80 24.12 -9.25
C GLU A 445 39.24 24.22 -7.82
N VAL A 446 37.95 23.96 -7.64
CA VAL A 446 37.28 23.87 -6.34
C VAL A 446 37.61 22.54 -5.62
N GLY A 447 37.98 21.52 -6.37
CA GLY A 447 38.31 20.19 -5.87
C GLY A 447 37.09 19.28 -5.79
N PRO A 448 37.11 18.07 -6.41
CA PRO A 448 35.93 17.18 -6.45
C PRO A 448 35.41 16.71 -5.09
N LYS A 449 36.26 16.68 -4.07
CA LYS A 449 35.85 16.36 -2.69
C LYS A 449 34.96 17.44 -2.12
N THR A 450 35.29 18.72 -2.33
CA THR A 450 34.47 19.87 -1.93
C THR A 450 33.09 19.78 -2.59
N VAL A 451 33.05 19.50 -3.90
CA VAL A 451 31.80 19.37 -4.67
C VAL A 451 30.94 18.22 -4.16
N ALA A 452 31.53 17.05 -3.87
CA ALA A 452 30.82 15.93 -3.26
C ALA A 452 30.25 16.29 -1.87
N GLN A 453 31.04 16.95 -1.03
CA GLN A 453 30.61 17.42 0.29
C GLN A 453 29.49 18.47 0.19
N THR A 454 29.54 19.38 -0.79
CA THR A 454 28.47 20.35 -1.07
C THR A 454 27.16 19.64 -1.41
N ALA A 455 27.18 18.66 -2.33
CA ALA A 455 25.99 17.88 -2.68
C ALA A 455 25.45 17.07 -1.49
N GLN A 456 26.32 16.46 -0.68
CA GLN A 456 25.93 15.72 0.53
C GLN A 456 25.30 16.62 1.60
N ARG A 457 25.91 17.79 1.86
CA ARG A 457 25.38 18.82 2.78
C ARG A 457 23.98 19.31 2.37
N LEU A 458 23.66 19.33 1.08
CA LEU A 458 22.34 19.68 0.57
C LEU A 458 21.32 18.51 0.63
N GLY A 459 21.73 17.28 1.00
CA GLY A 459 20.84 16.14 1.21
C GLY A 459 21.00 14.97 0.25
N ILE A 460 22.04 14.93 -0.60
CA ILE A 460 22.35 13.73 -1.39
C ILE A 460 23.00 12.66 -0.50
N THR A 461 22.34 11.51 -0.35
CA THR A 461 22.81 10.41 0.52
C THR A 461 23.54 9.31 -0.27
N SER A 462 23.22 9.19 -1.56
CA SER A 462 23.85 8.26 -2.48
C SER A 462 25.36 8.49 -2.61
N PRO A 463 26.17 7.43 -2.74
CA PRO A 463 27.63 7.52 -2.69
C PRO A 463 28.20 8.27 -3.90
N LEU A 464 28.92 9.37 -3.65
CA LEU A 464 29.50 10.22 -4.68
C LEU A 464 30.99 9.92 -4.89
N GLN A 465 31.38 9.68 -6.14
CA GLN A 465 32.77 9.49 -6.54
C GLN A 465 33.44 10.85 -6.75
N ALA A 466 34.27 11.28 -5.79
CA ALA A 466 34.98 12.56 -5.81
C ALA A 466 36.12 12.59 -6.84
N ASN A 467 35.79 12.69 -8.12
CA ASN A 467 36.74 12.74 -9.24
C ASN A 467 36.36 13.84 -10.28
N GLY A 468 37.16 13.98 -11.33
CA GLY A 468 36.93 14.99 -12.37
C GLY A 468 35.59 14.87 -13.11
N SER A 469 35.07 13.66 -13.32
CA SER A 469 33.82 13.43 -14.05
C SER A 469 32.56 13.66 -13.20
N LEU A 470 32.68 13.82 -11.89
CA LEU A 470 31.57 14.22 -11.00
C LEU A 470 30.86 15.49 -11.49
N ALA A 471 31.60 16.43 -12.09
CA ALA A 471 31.05 17.65 -12.71
C ALA A 471 30.02 17.41 -13.82
N LEU A 472 30.08 16.23 -14.44
CA LEU A 472 29.17 15.78 -15.50
C LEU A 472 28.07 14.86 -14.96
N GLY A 473 27.99 14.65 -13.65
CA GLY A 473 26.94 13.84 -13.02
C GLY A 473 27.10 12.34 -13.21
N THR A 474 28.33 11.82 -13.17
CA THR A 474 28.62 10.38 -13.31
C THR A 474 28.35 9.54 -12.05
N SER A 475 28.09 10.18 -10.90
CA SER A 475 27.65 9.47 -9.68
C SER A 475 26.13 9.41 -9.64
N GLU A 476 25.57 8.23 -9.40
CA GLU A 476 24.14 8.00 -9.48
C GLU A 476 23.39 8.48 -8.24
N VAL A 477 22.21 9.08 -8.45
CA VAL A 477 21.30 9.55 -7.40
C VAL A 477 19.85 9.17 -7.74
N THR A 478 18.96 9.19 -6.75
CA THR A 478 17.52 9.00 -6.99
C THR A 478 16.83 10.35 -7.31
N PRO A 479 15.69 10.35 -8.03
CA PRO A 479 14.91 11.56 -8.27
C PRO A 479 14.48 12.30 -6.99
N LEU A 480 14.09 11.57 -5.94
CA LEU A 480 13.70 12.18 -4.66
C LEU A 480 14.88 12.90 -3.98
N GLU A 481 16.07 12.30 -3.93
CA GLU A 481 17.27 12.95 -3.38
C GLU A 481 17.61 14.24 -4.13
N LEU A 482 17.59 14.20 -5.46
CA LEU A 482 17.96 15.35 -6.28
C LEU A 482 16.94 16.49 -6.20
N VAL A 483 15.63 16.18 -6.14
CA VAL A 483 14.58 17.17 -5.85
C VAL A 483 14.74 17.75 -4.44
N SER A 484 15.10 16.91 -3.45
CA SER A 484 15.32 17.37 -2.08
C SER A 484 16.48 18.35 -1.99
N ALA A 485 17.60 18.03 -2.63
CA ALA A 485 18.78 18.89 -2.68
C ALA A 485 18.53 20.23 -3.40
N TYR A 486 17.63 20.27 -4.38
CA TYR A 486 17.25 21.51 -5.06
C TYR A 486 16.37 22.44 -4.19
N ALA A 487 15.69 21.92 -3.17
CA ALA A 487 14.81 22.74 -2.33
C ALA A 487 15.56 23.82 -1.53
N ALA A 488 16.83 23.58 -1.19
CA ALA A 488 17.68 24.58 -0.53
C ALA A 488 17.85 25.86 -1.36
N PHE A 489 17.78 25.78 -2.70
CA PHE A 489 17.80 26.98 -3.56
C PHE A 489 16.45 27.72 -3.58
N ALA A 490 15.34 26.97 -3.44
CA ALA A 490 13.98 27.52 -3.43
C ALA A 490 13.60 28.20 -2.10
N ASN A 491 14.13 27.72 -0.97
CA ASN A 491 13.73 28.13 0.39
C ASN A 491 14.70 29.12 1.09
N GLY A 492 15.73 29.62 0.38
CA GLY A 492 16.67 30.58 0.96
C GLY A 492 17.85 29.96 1.72
N GLY A 493 18.21 28.71 1.39
CA GLY A 493 19.44 28.06 1.84
C GLY A 493 19.29 27.10 3.01
N ILE A 494 18.07 26.65 3.31
CA ILE A 494 17.78 25.69 4.37
C ILE A 494 17.78 24.27 3.76
N GLY A 495 18.63 23.37 4.25
CA GLY A 495 18.64 21.98 3.78
C GLY A 495 17.39 21.27 4.26
N VAL A 496 16.81 20.34 3.50
CA VAL A 496 15.54 19.68 3.89
C VAL A 496 15.66 18.16 3.94
N THR A 497 14.90 17.55 4.84
CA THR A 497 14.63 16.11 4.82
C THR A 497 13.27 15.90 4.18
N PRO A 498 13.17 15.19 3.03
CA PRO A 498 11.89 14.92 2.40
C PRO A 498 10.98 14.11 3.33
N TYR A 499 9.70 14.44 3.34
CA TYR A 499 8.71 13.73 4.15
C TYR A 499 7.39 13.59 3.41
N VAL A 500 6.78 12.41 3.54
CA VAL A 500 5.44 12.12 3.01
C VAL A 500 4.40 11.97 4.11
N ILE A 501 4.77 11.54 5.32
CA ILE A 501 3.86 11.40 6.47
C ILE A 501 3.84 12.69 7.29
N SER A 502 2.62 13.23 7.51
CA SER A 502 2.38 14.43 8.32
C SER A 502 1.83 14.10 9.72
N GLU A 503 0.93 13.12 9.82
CA GLU A 503 0.33 12.65 11.08
C GLU A 503 -0.07 11.17 10.96
N VAL A 504 0.03 10.40 12.05
CA VAL A 504 -0.55 9.06 12.16
C VAL A 504 -1.38 9.00 13.43
N LYS A 505 -2.61 8.49 13.33
CA LYS A 505 -3.52 8.31 14.46
C LYS A 505 -4.27 6.99 14.41
N THR A 506 -4.71 6.50 15.55
CA THR A 506 -5.64 5.36 15.65
C THR A 506 -7.08 5.77 15.28
N LEU A 507 -7.98 4.80 15.11
CA LEU A 507 -9.40 5.06 14.86
C LEU A 507 -10.12 5.83 15.99
N ASP A 508 -9.69 5.66 17.25
CA ASP A 508 -10.17 6.42 18.42
C ASP A 508 -9.58 7.84 18.52
N GLY A 509 -8.74 8.25 17.56
CA GLY A 509 -8.22 9.62 17.44
C GLY A 509 -6.93 9.88 18.23
N LYS A 510 -6.36 8.87 18.90
CA LYS A 510 -5.06 9.00 19.56
C LYS A 510 -3.96 9.19 18.50
N ILE A 511 -3.27 10.32 18.57
CA ILE A 511 -2.09 10.60 17.74
C ILE A 511 -0.94 9.68 18.17
N ILE A 512 -0.40 8.92 17.22
CA ILE A 512 0.79 8.07 17.39
C ILE A 512 2.04 8.88 16.98
N TYR A 513 1.96 9.56 15.84
CA TYR A 513 3.01 10.42 15.30
C TYR A 513 2.39 11.70 14.74
N LYS A 514 3.09 12.82 14.90
CA LYS A 514 2.79 14.07 14.20
C LYS A 514 4.10 14.78 13.92
N ARG A 515 4.31 15.20 12.67
CA ARG A 515 5.53 15.93 12.31
C ARG A 515 5.55 17.28 13.06
N PRO A 516 6.60 17.58 13.84
CA PRO A 516 6.74 18.89 14.48
C PRO A 516 6.80 20.00 13.43
N SER A 517 6.17 21.15 13.70
CA SER A 517 6.25 22.32 12.81
C SER A 517 7.69 22.86 12.69
N SER A 518 8.55 22.57 13.68
CA SER A 518 9.97 22.90 13.71
C SER A 518 10.88 21.83 13.06
N ALA A 519 10.35 20.70 12.57
CA ALA A 519 11.14 19.63 11.93
C ALA A 519 11.57 19.99 10.48
N GLY A 520 11.85 21.27 10.23
CA GLY A 520 12.19 21.87 8.95
C GLY A 520 13.70 21.86 8.67
N GLY A 521 14.29 20.66 8.59
CA GLY A 521 15.51 20.46 7.80
C GLY A 521 16.86 20.41 8.52
N LEU A 522 17.93 20.41 7.72
CA LEU A 522 19.35 20.26 8.11
C LEU A 522 19.97 21.58 8.63
N GLY A 523 19.14 22.54 9.04
CA GLY A 523 19.55 23.92 9.29
C GLY A 523 19.95 24.67 8.01
N ARG A 524 20.67 25.78 8.17
CA ARG A 524 21.21 26.55 7.04
C ARG A 524 22.39 25.81 6.41
N VAL A 525 22.20 25.39 5.15
CA VAL A 525 23.22 24.69 4.35
C VAL A 525 23.79 25.54 3.22
N ILE A 526 23.18 26.69 2.91
CA ILE A 526 23.69 27.68 1.95
C ILE A 526 23.53 29.09 2.55
N ASP A 527 24.53 29.95 2.32
CA ASP A 527 24.44 31.37 2.60
C ASP A 527 23.43 32.08 1.67
N PRO A 528 22.58 33.02 2.15
CA PRO A 528 21.60 33.72 1.32
C PRO A 528 22.17 34.41 0.08
N ALA A 529 23.37 35.00 0.14
CA ALA A 529 24.00 35.63 -1.02
C ALA A 529 24.43 34.60 -2.07
N ALA A 530 24.91 33.43 -1.64
CA ALA A 530 25.21 32.31 -2.52
C ALA A 530 23.93 31.74 -3.15
N VAL A 531 22.82 31.64 -2.41
CA VAL A 531 21.50 31.27 -2.98
C VAL A 531 21.06 32.27 -4.05
N ALA A 532 21.20 33.57 -3.79
CA ALA A 532 20.81 34.62 -4.74
C ALA A 532 21.58 34.53 -6.06
N MET A 533 22.90 34.36 -5.99
CA MET A 533 23.75 34.14 -7.17
C MET A 533 23.43 32.83 -7.90
N MET A 534 23.16 31.74 -7.17
CA MET A 534 22.77 30.46 -7.78
C MET A 534 21.39 30.54 -8.46
N ASN A 535 20.43 31.25 -7.89
CA ASN A 535 19.12 31.47 -8.47
C ASN A 535 19.18 32.37 -9.71
N GLU A 536 20.04 33.39 -9.75
CA GLU A 536 20.32 34.19 -10.96
C GLU A 536 20.81 33.29 -12.10
N MET A 537 21.86 32.50 -11.86
CA MET A 537 22.46 31.64 -12.88
C MET A 537 21.50 30.52 -13.35
N MET A 538 20.71 29.96 -12.45
CA MET A 538 19.72 28.93 -12.79
C MET A 538 18.46 29.51 -13.45
N HIS A 539 18.06 30.75 -13.14
CA HIS A 539 17.00 31.45 -13.88
C HIS A 539 17.41 31.71 -15.34
N ASN A 540 18.67 32.08 -15.57
CA ASN A 540 19.22 32.31 -16.90
C ASN A 540 19.12 31.07 -17.83
N THR A 541 18.98 29.86 -17.28
CA THR A 541 18.69 28.64 -18.07
C THR A 541 17.37 28.73 -18.84
N PHE A 542 16.38 29.47 -18.34
CA PHE A 542 15.07 29.68 -18.98
C PHE A 542 15.10 30.86 -19.97
N VAL A 543 15.96 31.85 -19.74
CA VAL A 543 16.09 33.05 -20.58
C VAL A 543 16.88 32.73 -21.85
N ILE A 544 18.17 32.40 -21.70
CA ILE A 544 19.05 32.11 -22.85
C ILE A 544 19.34 30.62 -23.02
N GLY A 545 19.20 29.84 -21.95
CA GLY A 545 19.77 28.49 -21.85
C GLY A 545 18.90 27.32 -22.31
N THR A 546 19.15 26.16 -21.71
CA THR A 546 18.58 24.87 -22.08
C THR A 546 17.15 24.61 -21.58
N ALA A 547 16.62 25.46 -20.68
CA ALA A 547 15.32 25.28 -20.03
C ALA A 547 14.18 26.10 -20.65
N ARG A 548 14.39 26.84 -21.75
CA ARG A 548 13.39 27.74 -22.38
C ARG A 548 11.99 27.12 -22.53
N LYS A 549 11.89 25.83 -22.92
CA LYS A 549 10.62 25.11 -23.08
C LYS A 549 9.84 24.89 -21.76
N ALA A 550 10.49 25.00 -20.60
CA ALA A 550 9.84 24.84 -19.30
C ALA A 550 9.05 26.09 -18.89
N GLN A 551 9.34 27.25 -19.50
CA GLN A 551 8.86 28.55 -19.05
C GLN A 551 7.33 28.63 -18.94
N ILE A 552 6.85 29.16 -17.82
CA ILE A 552 5.45 29.52 -17.59
C ILE A 552 5.39 31.05 -17.42
N PRO A 553 4.70 31.79 -18.30
CA PRO A 553 4.60 33.25 -18.20
C PRO A 553 4.07 33.72 -16.84
N GLY A 554 4.64 34.80 -16.32
CA GLY A 554 4.27 35.38 -15.02
C GLY A 554 4.90 34.69 -13.79
N TRP A 555 5.58 33.56 -13.95
CA TRP A 555 6.17 32.80 -12.84
C TRP A 555 7.69 32.98 -12.72
N PRO A 556 8.24 33.34 -11.55
CA PRO A 556 9.68 33.26 -11.30
C PRO A 556 10.08 31.78 -11.15
N MET A 557 11.08 31.35 -11.91
CA MET A 557 11.54 29.96 -11.88
C MET A 557 13.02 29.83 -12.15
N ALA A 558 13.62 28.83 -11.53
CA ALA A 558 15.01 28.43 -11.69
C ALA A 558 15.08 26.90 -11.76
N GLY A 559 16.18 26.36 -12.27
CA GLY A 559 16.27 24.95 -12.59
C GLY A 559 17.43 24.61 -13.51
N LYS A 560 17.50 23.34 -13.91
CA LYS A 560 18.59 22.80 -14.72
C LYS A 560 18.17 21.53 -15.47
N THR A 561 18.56 21.46 -16.74
CA THR A 561 18.50 20.23 -17.54
C THR A 561 19.65 19.27 -17.20
N GLY A 562 19.37 17.97 -17.18
CA GLY A 562 20.36 16.89 -17.13
C GLY A 562 20.24 15.93 -18.31
N THR A 563 21.36 15.41 -18.77
CA THR A 563 21.47 14.41 -19.85
C THR A 563 22.81 13.71 -19.68
N THR A 564 22.85 12.39 -19.80
CA THR A 564 24.10 11.62 -19.83
C THR A 564 24.73 11.65 -21.22
N ASP A 565 26.07 11.53 -21.30
CA ASP A 565 26.79 11.62 -22.58
C ASP A 565 26.40 10.49 -23.57
N ASP A 566 25.87 9.37 -23.07
CA ASP A 566 25.38 8.23 -23.85
C ASP A 566 23.87 8.26 -24.13
N TYR A 567 23.14 9.29 -23.67
CA TYR A 567 21.68 9.43 -23.80
C TYR A 567 20.85 8.29 -23.14
N LYS A 568 21.35 7.65 -22.07
CA LYS A 568 20.52 6.73 -21.25
C LYS A 568 19.49 7.47 -20.41
N ASP A 569 19.92 8.52 -19.71
CA ASP A 569 19.09 9.23 -18.73
C ASP A 569 18.92 10.70 -19.12
N ALA A 570 17.67 11.18 -19.08
CA ALA A 570 17.33 12.57 -19.32
C ALA A 570 16.52 13.14 -18.15
N TRP A 571 16.89 14.33 -17.72
CA TRP A 571 16.40 14.94 -16.48
C TRP A 571 15.99 16.38 -16.66
N PHE A 572 14.99 16.80 -15.90
CA PHE A 572 14.74 18.21 -15.63
C PHE A 572 14.48 18.40 -14.14
N MET A 573 15.19 19.34 -13.52
CA MET A 573 14.99 19.77 -12.14
C MET A 573 14.63 21.24 -12.17
N GLY A 574 13.48 21.65 -11.61
CA GLY A 574 13.03 23.03 -11.65
C GLY A 574 12.14 23.39 -10.49
N PHE A 575 12.14 24.67 -10.11
CA PHE A 575 11.42 25.18 -8.95
C PHE A 575 10.92 26.61 -9.14
N THR A 576 9.88 26.94 -8.38
CA THR A 576 9.43 28.29 -8.06
C THR A 576 9.55 28.49 -6.54
N GLY A 577 9.22 29.68 -6.01
CA GLY A 577 9.13 29.89 -4.56
C GLY A 577 8.05 29.05 -3.85
N ASN A 578 7.17 28.37 -4.61
CA ASN A 578 6.06 27.58 -4.06
C ASN A 578 6.28 26.06 -4.13
N LEU A 579 7.08 25.57 -5.08
CA LEU A 579 7.17 24.14 -5.39
C LEU A 579 8.48 23.81 -6.13
N VAL A 580 9.07 22.68 -5.77
CA VAL A 580 10.24 22.07 -6.42
C VAL A 580 9.77 20.80 -7.09
N ALA A 581 10.11 20.58 -8.36
CA ALA A 581 9.74 19.36 -9.07
C ALA A 581 10.86 18.86 -9.99
N GLY A 582 10.99 17.53 -10.06
CA GLY A 582 11.98 16.83 -10.85
C GLY A 582 11.34 15.74 -11.70
N VAL A 583 11.80 15.63 -12.95
CA VAL A 583 11.42 14.58 -13.90
C VAL A 583 12.67 13.83 -14.34
N TRP A 584 12.60 12.50 -14.33
CA TRP A 584 13.55 11.60 -14.98
C TRP A 584 12.82 10.78 -16.05
N LEU A 585 13.48 10.57 -17.19
CA LEU A 585 13.05 9.68 -18.26
C LEU A 585 14.21 8.78 -18.71
N GLY A 586 13.94 7.50 -18.95
CA GLY A 586 14.95 6.52 -19.38
C GLY A 586 14.39 5.12 -19.61
N ASN A 587 15.29 4.13 -19.59
CA ASN A 587 14.94 2.71 -19.73
C ASN A 587 15.56 1.88 -18.60
N ASP A 588 14.82 0.89 -18.10
CA ASP A 588 15.24 0.09 -16.94
C ASP A 588 16.51 -0.73 -17.22
N ASP A 589 16.58 -1.33 -18.41
CA ASP A 589 17.69 -2.12 -18.95
C ASP A 589 18.93 -1.29 -19.33
N GLY A 590 18.86 0.05 -19.23
CA GLY A 590 19.94 0.94 -19.65
C GLY A 590 20.08 1.10 -21.16
N ALA A 591 19.07 0.69 -21.95
CA ALA A 591 19.04 0.92 -23.39
C ALA A 591 19.04 2.44 -23.70
N LEU A 592 19.79 2.84 -24.73
CA LEU A 592 19.96 4.24 -25.09
C LEU A 592 18.65 4.84 -25.62
N THR A 593 18.35 6.08 -25.25
CA THR A 593 17.26 6.84 -25.87
C THR A 593 17.68 7.36 -27.24
N LYS A 594 16.71 7.66 -28.11
CA LYS A 594 16.95 8.28 -29.43
C LYS A 594 17.15 9.80 -29.28
N ARG A 595 18.25 10.18 -28.62
CA ARG A 595 18.66 11.57 -28.35
C ARG A 595 17.65 12.36 -27.49
N VAL A 596 17.12 11.76 -26.44
CA VAL A 596 16.36 12.50 -25.43
C VAL A 596 17.33 13.33 -24.60
N THR A 597 16.96 14.57 -24.31
CA THR A 597 17.78 15.50 -23.52
C THR A 597 16.90 16.16 -22.48
N GLY A 598 17.49 16.71 -21.43
CA GLY A 598 16.72 17.37 -20.38
C GLY A 598 15.84 18.52 -20.89
N GLY A 599 16.23 19.17 -21.98
CA GLY A 599 15.50 20.26 -22.64
C GLY A 599 14.42 19.84 -23.65
N ASN A 600 14.11 18.53 -23.78
CA ASN A 600 12.95 18.07 -24.55
C ASN A 600 11.90 17.37 -23.66
N LEU A 601 11.76 16.05 -23.70
CA LEU A 601 10.65 15.34 -23.06
C LEU A 601 10.56 15.61 -21.53
N PRO A 602 11.64 15.57 -20.72
CA PRO A 602 11.53 15.84 -19.28
C PRO A 602 11.06 17.26 -18.96
N THR A 603 11.49 18.24 -19.76
CA THR A 603 11.02 19.63 -19.68
C THR A 603 9.55 19.75 -20.05
N GLU A 604 9.09 19.06 -21.09
CA GLU A 604 7.69 19.10 -21.54
C GLU A 604 6.76 18.44 -20.51
N VAL A 605 7.16 17.33 -19.87
CA VAL A 605 6.45 16.75 -18.70
C VAL A 605 6.38 17.76 -17.55
N TRP A 606 7.52 18.34 -17.16
CA TRP A 606 7.59 19.29 -16.04
C TRP A 606 6.70 20.50 -16.27
N HIS A 607 6.75 21.11 -17.47
CA HIS A 607 5.92 22.25 -17.85
C HIS A 607 4.42 21.93 -17.75
N ASN A 608 3.99 20.77 -18.28
CA ASN A 608 2.59 20.35 -18.26
C ASN A 608 2.10 20.09 -16.83
N PHE A 609 2.93 19.47 -15.99
CA PHE A 609 2.64 19.29 -14.56
C PHE A 609 2.54 20.64 -13.82
N MET A 610 3.56 21.48 -13.93
CA MET A 610 3.65 22.74 -13.17
C MET A 610 2.54 23.72 -13.56
N LYS A 611 2.10 23.76 -14.83
CA LYS A 611 0.93 24.56 -15.24
C LYS A 611 -0.35 24.20 -14.49
N ILE A 612 -0.53 22.93 -14.10
CA ILE A 612 -1.67 22.50 -13.31
C ILE A 612 -1.40 22.76 -11.83
N ALA A 613 -0.22 22.39 -11.32
CA ALA A 613 0.15 22.52 -9.91
C ALA A 613 0.23 23.99 -9.42
N LEU A 614 0.49 24.94 -10.32
CA LEU A 614 0.58 26.37 -10.02
C LEU A 614 -0.70 27.17 -10.33
N LYS A 615 -1.70 26.57 -11.02
CA LYS A 615 -2.85 27.28 -11.59
C LYS A 615 -3.57 28.20 -10.60
N ASP A 616 -3.81 27.68 -9.39
CA ASP A 616 -4.58 28.35 -8.34
C ASP A 616 -3.66 28.84 -7.19
N LYS A 617 -2.39 29.17 -7.50
CA LYS A 617 -1.38 29.68 -6.56
C LYS A 617 -0.91 31.09 -6.95
N GLN A 618 -0.49 31.87 -5.96
CA GLN A 618 0.16 33.16 -6.19
C GLN A 618 1.68 32.99 -6.40
N PRO A 619 2.31 33.68 -7.37
CA PRO A 619 3.74 33.62 -7.59
C PRO A 619 4.56 34.14 -6.40
N VAL A 620 5.29 33.25 -5.72
CA VAL A 620 6.26 33.63 -4.69
C VAL A 620 7.61 33.93 -5.33
N ALA A 621 8.25 35.02 -4.91
CA ALA A 621 9.58 35.40 -5.35
C ALA A 621 10.62 34.28 -5.09
N LEU A 622 11.58 34.12 -6.01
CA LEU A 622 12.77 33.34 -5.69
C LEU A 622 13.66 34.15 -4.73
N PRO A 623 14.31 33.52 -3.74
CA PRO A 623 15.34 34.19 -2.94
C PRO A 623 16.43 34.76 -3.87
N GLY A 624 16.73 36.05 -3.74
CA GLY A 624 17.68 36.73 -4.62
C GLY A 624 17.13 37.26 -5.95
N SER A 625 15.82 37.20 -6.19
CA SER A 625 15.23 37.57 -7.48
C SER A 625 15.36 39.05 -7.86
N GLU A 626 15.66 39.93 -6.91
CA GLU A 626 16.02 41.33 -7.13
C GLU A 626 17.27 41.50 -8.01
N ARG A 627 18.12 40.46 -8.14
CA ARG A 627 19.30 40.46 -9.02
C ARG A 627 18.97 40.29 -10.51
N PHE A 628 17.76 39.83 -10.86
CA PHE A 628 17.43 39.43 -12.24
C PHE A 628 15.99 39.70 -12.67
N ARG A 629 15.20 40.44 -11.88
CA ARG A 629 13.85 40.85 -12.25
C ARG A 629 13.80 42.27 -12.78
N SER A 630 13.22 42.42 -13.97
CA SER A 630 12.54 43.63 -14.40
C SER A 630 11.03 43.44 -14.24
N ASP A 631 10.43 44.27 -13.38
CA ASP A 631 9.02 44.68 -13.37
C ASP A 631 7.94 43.59 -13.53
N VAL A 632 7.79 42.75 -12.50
CA VAL A 632 6.51 42.07 -12.21
C VAL A 632 6.05 42.50 -10.82
N PRO A 633 4.82 43.03 -10.64
CA PRO A 633 4.26 43.27 -9.30
C PRO A 633 4.06 41.93 -8.60
N VAL A 634 4.94 41.62 -7.66
CA VAL A 634 4.80 40.47 -6.76
C VAL A 634 4.13 40.98 -5.49
N ALA A 635 3.21 40.19 -4.92
CA ALA A 635 2.70 40.48 -3.58
C ALA A 635 3.89 40.58 -2.62
N ASP A 636 3.98 41.70 -1.89
CA ASP A 636 5.13 42.00 -1.05
C ASP A 636 5.39 40.83 -0.10
N ALA A 637 6.64 40.36 -0.07
CA ALA A 637 7.04 39.24 0.75
C ALA A 637 7.28 39.72 2.19
N GLY A 638 6.23 40.33 2.78
CA GLY A 638 6.16 40.62 4.20
C GLY A 638 6.43 39.33 4.95
N GLY A 639 7.62 39.24 5.52
CA GLY A 639 8.16 37.98 6.03
C GLY A 639 7.21 37.37 7.05
N ASP A 640 6.69 36.18 6.76
CA ASP A 640 5.96 35.40 7.75
C ASP A 640 6.91 35.17 8.94
N PRO A 641 6.61 35.70 10.14
CA PRO A 641 7.59 35.72 11.25
C PRO A 641 8.05 34.34 11.71
N ARG A 642 7.38 33.28 11.27
CA ARG A 642 7.62 31.88 11.63
C ARG A 642 8.97 31.30 11.19
N TYR A 643 9.75 32.00 10.35
CA TYR A 643 11.07 31.53 9.90
C TYR A 643 12.23 32.48 10.25
N ALA A 644 11.99 33.54 11.01
CA ALA A 644 12.98 34.59 11.30
C ALA A 644 13.63 34.53 12.70
N ASN A 645 13.06 33.79 13.65
CA ASN A 645 13.59 33.68 15.03
C ASN A 645 13.56 32.23 15.54
N ALA A 646 14.73 31.58 15.48
CA ALA A 646 15.04 30.36 16.22
C ALA A 646 16.54 30.36 16.56
N GLY A 647 16.98 31.41 17.27
CA GLY A 647 18.27 31.45 17.94
C GLY A 647 18.12 30.88 19.35
N ASP A 648 18.97 29.90 19.65
CA ASP A 648 19.19 29.21 20.94
C ASP A 648 18.09 28.31 21.55
N SER A 649 18.59 27.23 22.18
CA SER A 649 17.91 26.21 22.99
C SER A 649 16.71 25.47 22.37
N ASP A 650 17.00 24.59 21.41
CA ASP A 650 17.05 23.13 21.71
C ASP A 650 17.49 22.36 20.45
N ALA A 651 18.66 21.73 20.52
CA ALA A 651 19.18 20.94 19.42
C ALA A 651 18.30 19.69 19.21
N TRP A 652 17.75 19.53 18.00
CA TRP A 652 16.97 18.35 17.64
C TRP A 652 17.86 17.11 17.71
N VAL A 653 17.68 16.31 18.77
CA VAL A 653 18.27 14.97 18.90
C VAL A 653 17.30 13.99 18.25
N PRO A 654 17.72 13.20 17.23
CA PRO A 654 16.86 12.18 16.66
C PRO A 654 16.51 11.13 17.73
N PRO A 655 15.28 10.59 17.74
CA PRO A 655 14.91 9.53 18.68
C PRO A 655 15.85 8.33 18.52
N GLN A 656 16.31 7.75 19.64
CA GLN A 656 17.20 6.60 19.56
C GLN A 656 16.53 5.45 18.80
N PRO A 657 17.20 4.84 17.81
CA PRO A 657 16.62 3.74 17.06
C PRO A 657 16.35 2.56 18.00
N GLN A 658 15.07 2.21 18.16
CA GLN A 658 14.68 1.00 18.88
C GLN A 658 15.17 -0.21 18.08
N ARG A 659 16.31 -0.79 18.49
CA ARG A 659 16.91 -1.95 17.84
C ARG A 659 15.90 -3.11 17.80
N ARG A 660 15.35 -3.40 16.62
CA ARG A 660 14.83 -4.74 16.31
C ARG A 660 15.98 -5.73 16.51
N ALA A 661 15.79 -6.73 17.35
CA ALA A 661 16.65 -7.89 17.32
C ALA A 661 16.45 -8.61 15.97
N ASN A 662 17.52 -8.69 15.17
CA ASN A 662 17.61 -9.45 13.91
C ASN A 662 16.94 -8.86 12.65
N SER A 663 17.27 -7.62 12.26
CA SER A 663 17.20 -7.19 10.84
C SER A 663 18.56 -6.67 10.36
N ARG A 664 19.02 -7.11 9.18
CA ARG A 664 20.31 -6.69 8.57
C ARG A 664 20.22 -5.40 7.76
N GLU A 665 19.04 -4.79 7.66
CA GLU A 665 18.81 -3.59 6.86
C GLU A 665 18.83 -2.33 7.74
N LYS A 666 19.51 -1.29 7.24
CA LYS A 666 19.53 0.04 7.86
C LYS A 666 18.16 0.72 7.74
N ASN A 667 17.71 1.41 8.79
CA ASN A 667 16.46 2.21 8.76
C ASN A 667 16.60 3.49 7.91
N PHE A 668 15.51 4.23 7.68
CA PHE A 668 15.55 5.45 6.85
C PHE A 668 16.53 6.48 7.41
N PHE A 669 16.57 6.67 8.72
CA PHE A 669 17.44 7.65 9.38
C PHE A 669 18.93 7.27 9.32
N GLU A 670 19.28 5.99 9.47
CA GLU A 670 20.64 5.46 9.27
C GLU A 670 21.09 5.57 7.81
N LYS A 671 20.17 5.40 6.85
CA LYS A 671 20.43 5.64 5.42
C LYS A 671 20.62 7.14 5.13
N LEU A 672 19.87 8.01 5.80
CA LEU A 672 19.89 9.47 5.57
C LEU A 672 21.08 10.17 6.25
N PHE A 673 21.44 9.75 7.46
CA PHE A 673 22.43 10.39 8.33
C PHE A 673 23.73 9.59 8.51
N GLY A 674 23.83 8.37 7.97
CA GLY A 674 25.08 7.61 7.93
C GLY A 674 25.53 6.98 9.25
N LEU A 675 24.60 6.79 10.20
CA LEU A 675 24.83 6.11 11.49
C LEU A 675 25.01 4.59 11.34
#